data_AF-A0A2M9C4I2-F1
#
_entry.id   AF-A0A2M9C4I2-F1
#
_cell.length_a   1.000
_cell.length_b   1.000
_cell.length_c   1.000
_cell.angle_alpha   90.00
_cell.angle_beta   90.00
_cell.angle_gamma   90.00
#
_symmetry.space_group_name_H-M   'P 1'
#
loop_
_entity.id
_entity.type
_entity.pdbx_description
1 polymer ?
#
loop_
_entity_poly.entity_id
_entity_poly.type
_entity_poly.pdbx_seq_one_letter_code
_entity_poly.pdbx_strand_id
1 'polypeptide(L)'
;MDSTKARTRHGLRIVAATVVGVMTVASLALIGGAAQAHDGVDHDAEGGAAALDWSNYEKVLLTKDVGEPIDLAVLPDSRVLHTARNGDIRLTDPASGITSIVNQIPVYSNSEDGLQSIGLDPDFAENHWVYVVYAPLSGTPEGSSPNSLPAGADESYWEQWKGVNRLSRFQWTGSALDLASEQVIIEIGTQRGQCCHVGADFDWDAEGNLYLATGDNTPAGAPGANGFAPNNDAPGMNPGFDSRRGAGNTNDLRGKILRITVQEDGSYTIPEGNLFPVGTEKTRPEIFVMGVRNPFRIDVDAATNSLTWGDYGPDASAAAAADGVRGPMGYVEWNVTSLDKPLNGGWPYFTGDNFAYNEWDFATGTPGAFFDPAAPKNNSRWNTGLVDLPLPTPATVYYGDSPGDQPWDEFVNFGAGNGQAPMGGPVYHYDAENPSTSKLPEYWDGKAFMGEFSQDYIAALTVDWEDLEVTHVEDFLPNSALTAAAQPIHDNPMDIEFGPDGSLYVLEYGDGFFRANPDSGLYRIDFAEGNKAPQASFTASPGSSSDAPLVVTFDASTSSDPDGDAIVYDWDFDGDGTFDATGVTATTTYTELGQYTARLRVTDAAGKFALSSRVISVGNVAPAVTVEYPGDGAFFDWGQAVPYKVTTSDAEDGSETTCSRVSWTYGLGHDEHAHPEVQGSGCTGAWKTSADSPEHGAGANLYGAVVVTYTDNGHNGLPAAQGEATVRLNPFLQQAEHALTRQGVVVYADEDASAGNAVRGLGAGDYLRYDPVNLSGIDGVTVRATGGGAVQLRWDAADAAPFATAQIPAGSGWKDVEVELANAPQGSGTLYVTSNDELAVDSLTFLGDGAGDVSAPVVTHSLDPAAPTGVGGVYNVPVTLALHPTDDGALASVQYSLDGGAAWTTVRATNGAYTVPFTTDGARMLQYRATDTGGNISAVGSVGFTIDLDAPNEPTVISKTTVSVPSPRVGYGAPGEVVVTVTGAGGIPTGDVVVSAGGVEVGRGTLSDGSATIALEPRLSVGSHILTASYLADEVFKTSSGIGRLIVSKAASVLTASVSPNPVKPAVAAQLTIHAETATGLAGEGTVTVQVNRNTTTVDQLNGALDANGDLVLALPKLPVGSYKLTIVHGATASTTVASTLLSLTVQQ
;
A
#
# COMPACT_ATOMS: atom_id res chain seq x y z
N MET A 1 18.67 -51.07 46.76
CA MET A 1 18.05 -51.45 48.04
C MET A 1 17.47 -50.20 48.66
N ASP A 2 16.22 -50.26 49.10
CA ASP A 2 15.60 -49.55 50.24
C ASP A 2 16.10 -48.15 50.69
N SER A 3 15.24 -47.20 51.08
CA SER A 3 13.77 -47.17 51.10
C SER A 3 13.25 -45.81 51.63
N THR A 4 12.07 -45.40 51.17
CA THR A 4 11.03 -44.62 51.92
C THR A 4 11.42 -43.32 52.67
N LYS A 5 10.91 -42.15 52.28
CA LYS A 5 9.51 -41.62 52.40
C LYS A 5 9.09 -41.13 53.80
N ALA A 6 8.29 -40.05 53.76
CA ALA A 6 7.15 -39.72 54.65
C ALA A 6 7.48 -39.07 56.02
N ARG A 7 6.65 -38.17 56.58
CA ARG A 7 5.37 -37.56 56.15
C ARG A 7 4.99 -36.35 57.05
N THR A 8 4.27 -35.37 56.48
CA THR A 8 3.08 -34.63 57.00
C THR A 8 2.79 -34.60 58.52
N ARG A 9 2.17 -33.58 59.15
CA ARG A 9 0.80 -33.09 58.85
C ARG A 9 0.26 -31.99 59.83
N HIS A 10 -0.44 -30.99 59.28
CA HIS A 10 -1.65 -30.26 59.80
C HIS A 10 -1.67 -29.47 61.13
N GLY A 11 -2.40 -28.33 61.10
CA GLY A 11 -2.85 -27.58 62.30
C GLY A 11 -3.87 -26.46 62.03
N LEU A 12 -5.17 -26.81 61.96
CA LEU A 12 -6.33 -25.91 61.77
C LEU A 12 -6.99 -25.55 63.15
N ARG A 13 -7.81 -24.51 63.38
CA ARG A 13 -8.53 -23.49 62.55
C ARG A 13 -9.09 -22.34 63.45
N ILE A 14 -9.24 -21.11 62.92
CA ILE A 14 -10.38 -20.13 63.09
C ILE A 14 -10.87 -19.70 64.52
N VAL A 15 -11.12 -18.40 64.73
CA VAL A 15 -12.46 -17.76 65.02
C VAL A 15 -12.34 -16.22 65.04
N ALA A 16 -13.37 -15.54 64.52
CA ALA A 16 -13.46 -14.09 64.28
C ALA A 16 -14.04 -13.26 65.45
N ALA A 17 -13.96 -11.92 65.34
CA ALA A 17 -14.96 -10.98 65.87
C ALA A 17 -15.01 -9.68 65.04
N THR A 18 -16.21 -9.12 64.88
CA THR A 18 -16.57 -7.99 63.98
C THR A 18 -16.69 -6.66 64.73
N VAL A 19 -16.54 -5.51 64.05
CA VAL A 19 -17.42 -4.30 64.17
C VAL A 19 -17.12 -3.32 63.00
N VAL A 20 -18.17 -2.60 62.57
CA VAL A 20 -18.21 -1.69 61.41
C VAL A 20 -17.85 -0.24 61.78
N GLY A 21 -17.21 0.50 60.86
CA GLY A 21 -17.09 1.96 60.91
C GLY A 21 -16.71 2.56 59.56
N VAL A 22 -17.58 3.39 58.97
CA VAL A 22 -17.37 4.09 57.68
C VAL A 22 -17.13 5.57 57.94
N MET A 23 -16.05 6.16 57.41
CA MET A 23 -16.11 7.41 56.60
C MET A 23 -14.74 7.94 56.11
N THR A 24 -14.75 8.35 54.83
CA THR A 24 -14.03 9.47 54.18
C THR A 24 -12.48 9.54 54.15
N VAL A 25 -11.95 9.18 52.98
CA VAL A 25 -11.12 10.02 52.08
C VAL A 25 -10.13 11.01 52.70
N ALA A 26 -8.84 10.76 52.45
CA ALA A 26 -7.84 11.78 52.18
C ALA A 26 -6.83 11.24 51.15
N SER A 27 -6.92 11.71 49.91
CA SER A 27 -5.96 11.38 48.85
C SER A 27 -4.62 12.05 49.16
N LEU A 28 -3.55 11.27 49.34
CA LEU A 28 -2.19 11.80 49.21
C LEU A 28 -1.70 11.47 47.80
N ALA A 29 -1.42 12.51 47.02
CA ALA A 29 -0.58 12.36 45.84
C ALA A 29 0.83 11.99 46.31
N LEU A 30 1.27 10.78 45.96
CA LEU A 30 2.69 10.46 45.96
C LEU A 30 3.26 11.07 44.67
N ILE A 31 4.00 12.16 44.85
CA ILE A 31 4.85 12.72 43.82
C ILE A 31 5.96 11.67 43.59
N GLY A 32 6.06 11.14 42.37
CA GLY A 32 7.18 10.28 41.99
C GLY A 32 8.49 11.02 42.26
N GLY A 33 9.35 10.43 43.09
CA GLY A 33 10.72 10.93 43.23
C GLY A 33 11.46 10.63 41.94
N ALA A 34 12.29 11.57 41.48
CA ALA A 34 13.24 11.29 40.41
C ALA A 34 14.10 10.07 40.77
N ALA A 35 14.47 9.28 39.76
CA ALA A 35 15.35 8.13 39.91
C ALA A 35 16.58 8.50 40.76
N GLN A 36 16.92 7.66 41.73
CA GLN A 36 18.23 7.76 42.34
C GLN A 36 19.22 7.21 41.31
N ALA A 37 20.09 8.06 40.77
CA ALA A 37 21.31 7.60 40.13
C ALA A 37 22.01 6.63 41.09
N HIS A 38 22.46 5.48 40.57
CA HIS A 38 23.23 4.51 41.36
C HIS A 38 24.45 5.21 41.96
N ASP A 39 24.68 5.05 43.27
CA ASP A 39 25.90 5.54 43.90
C ASP A 39 27.08 4.79 43.26
N GLY A 40 27.97 5.54 42.60
CA GLY A 40 28.96 4.99 41.67
C GLY A 40 29.75 3.81 42.23
N VAL A 41 29.64 2.68 41.52
CA VAL A 41 30.50 1.51 41.74
C VAL A 41 31.93 1.92 41.38
N ASP A 42 32.88 1.66 42.27
CA ASP A 42 34.29 1.92 42.00
C ASP A 42 34.75 0.88 40.97
N HIS A 43 34.96 1.30 39.72
CA HIS A 43 35.41 0.44 38.62
C HIS A 43 36.90 0.08 38.79
N ASP A 44 37.23 -0.62 39.87
CA ASP A 44 38.55 -1.24 40.05
C ASP A 44 38.70 -2.34 38.99
N ALA A 45 39.48 -2.04 37.95
CA ALA A 45 39.68 -2.95 36.82
C ALA A 45 40.23 -4.31 37.29
N GLU A 46 39.40 -5.36 37.13
CA GLU A 46 39.87 -6.74 37.29
C GLU A 46 40.92 -7.09 36.21
N GLY A 47 41.63 -8.20 36.42
CA GLY A 47 42.85 -8.54 35.68
C GLY A 47 42.61 -8.95 34.22
N GLY A 48 42.29 -8.00 33.33
CA GLY A 48 42.00 -8.23 31.91
C GLY A 48 42.92 -7.53 30.90
N ALA A 49 44.04 -6.93 31.33
CA ALA A 49 44.79 -5.96 30.51
C ALA A 49 45.29 -6.43 29.12
N ALA A 50 45.43 -7.74 28.87
CA ALA A 50 45.75 -8.27 27.54
C ALA A 50 44.49 -8.64 26.72
N ALA A 51 43.39 -8.97 27.39
CA ALA A 51 42.08 -9.23 26.77
C ALA A 51 41.36 -7.94 26.37
N LEU A 52 41.62 -6.82 27.05
CA LEU A 52 41.14 -5.48 26.69
C LEU A 52 42.14 -4.70 25.82
N ASP A 53 43.24 -5.33 25.41
CA ASP A 53 44.12 -4.79 24.37
C ASP A 53 43.63 -5.28 23.01
N TRP A 54 42.82 -4.45 22.35
CA TRP A 54 42.23 -4.75 21.05
C TRP A 54 43.27 -5.04 19.95
N SER A 55 44.54 -4.65 20.14
CA SER A 55 45.62 -5.05 19.23
C SER A 55 45.98 -6.54 19.32
N ASN A 56 45.36 -7.31 20.22
CA ASN A 56 45.47 -8.77 20.30
C ASN A 56 44.31 -9.52 19.61
N TYR A 57 43.48 -8.88 18.78
CA TYR A 57 42.39 -9.56 18.05
C TYR A 57 42.50 -9.39 16.54
N GLU A 58 41.94 -10.35 15.79
CA GLU A 58 41.70 -10.25 14.36
C GLU A 58 40.29 -10.65 13.98
N LYS A 59 39.58 -9.75 13.28
CA LYS A 59 38.33 -10.07 12.59
C LYS A 59 38.64 -10.52 11.16
N VAL A 60 38.61 -11.82 10.94
CA VAL A 60 38.92 -12.50 9.68
C VAL A 60 37.65 -12.63 8.84
N LEU A 61 37.64 -12.05 7.64
CA LEU A 61 36.59 -12.26 6.65
C LEU A 61 36.63 -13.70 6.12
N LEU A 62 35.54 -14.46 6.27
CA LEU A 62 35.40 -15.81 5.72
C LEU A 62 34.73 -15.77 4.35
N THR A 63 33.67 -14.98 4.20
CA THR A 63 32.99 -14.77 2.90
C THR A 63 32.16 -13.48 2.87
N LYS A 64 31.93 -12.96 1.65
CA LYS A 64 30.93 -11.92 1.33
C LYS A 64 29.68 -12.49 0.63
N ASP A 65 29.67 -13.79 0.32
CA ASP A 65 28.54 -14.48 -0.33
C ASP A 65 27.59 -15.06 0.72
N VAL A 66 26.86 -14.19 1.42
CA VAL A 66 25.94 -14.60 2.51
C VAL A 66 24.45 -14.56 2.10
N GLY A 67 24.10 -13.86 1.01
CA GLY A 67 22.70 -13.63 0.63
C GLY A 67 22.11 -12.45 1.41
N GLU A 68 20.80 -12.46 1.68
CA GLU A 68 20.16 -11.62 2.70
C GLU A 68 20.22 -12.40 4.03
N PRO A 69 21.30 -12.26 4.84
CA PRO A 69 21.62 -13.23 5.88
C PRO A 69 20.64 -13.15 7.04
N ILE A 70 20.34 -14.29 7.67
CA ILE A 70 19.62 -14.31 8.94
C ILE A 70 20.45 -15.02 10.01
N ASP A 71 20.83 -16.28 9.81
CA ASP A 71 21.33 -17.14 10.89
C ASP A 71 22.55 -17.97 10.50
N LEU A 72 23.37 -18.38 11.49
CA LEU A 72 24.52 -19.25 11.30
C LEU A 72 24.53 -20.46 12.24
N ALA A 73 25.26 -21.51 11.85
CA ALA A 73 25.53 -22.68 12.68
C ALA A 73 26.94 -23.24 12.39
N VAL A 74 27.84 -23.25 13.37
CA VAL A 74 29.22 -23.71 13.25
C VAL A 74 29.31 -25.23 13.45
N LEU A 75 29.67 -25.93 12.38
CA LEU A 75 29.85 -27.39 12.41
C LEU A 75 31.09 -27.77 13.25
N PRO A 76 31.13 -28.99 13.83
CA PRO A 76 32.29 -29.50 14.58
C PRO A 76 33.62 -29.59 13.79
N ASP A 77 33.60 -29.37 12.48
CA ASP A 77 34.79 -29.24 11.62
C ASP A 77 35.08 -27.80 11.17
N SER A 78 34.53 -26.80 11.88
CA SER A 78 34.68 -25.35 11.68
C SER A 78 34.12 -24.80 10.35
N ARG A 79 33.43 -25.62 9.55
CA ARG A 79 32.58 -25.14 8.45
C ARG A 79 31.32 -24.49 9.02
N VAL A 80 30.76 -23.51 8.33
CA VAL A 80 29.61 -22.75 8.81
C VAL A 80 28.44 -22.94 7.87
N LEU A 81 27.31 -23.43 8.39
CA LEU A 81 26.03 -23.32 7.71
C LEU A 81 25.46 -21.92 7.98
N HIS A 82 24.81 -21.30 6.99
CA HIS A 82 24.07 -20.05 7.20
C HIS A 82 22.86 -19.94 6.30
N THR A 83 21.85 -19.20 6.75
CA THR A 83 20.60 -18.98 6.02
C THR A 83 20.57 -17.62 5.35
N ALA A 84 19.83 -17.53 4.23
CA ALA A 84 19.28 -16.26 3.78
C ALA A 84 17.76 -16.32 3.70
N ARG A 85 17.11 -15.18 3.96
CA ARG A 85 15.65 -15.09 4.11
C ARG A 85 14.87 -15.59 2.90
N ASN A 86 15.47 -15.53 1.70
CA ASN A 86 14.92 -16.03 0.44
C ASN A 86 14.72 -17.57 0.36
N GLY A 87 15.21 -18.35 1.34
CA GLY A 87 15.12 -19.81 1.36
C GLY A 87 16.43 -20.54 1.11
N ASP A 88 17.52 -19.84 0.80
CA ASP A 88 18.83 -20.45 0.56
C ASP A 88 19.50 -20.87 1.87
N ILE A 89 20.06 -22.08 1.89
CA ILE A 89 21.00 -22.53 2.92
C ILE A 89 22.37 -22.65 2.27
N ARG A 90 23.35 -21.94 2.82
CA ARG A 90 24.74 -21.89 2.37
C ARG A 90 25.64 -22.68 3.32
N LEU A 91 26.75 -23.16 2.78
CA LEU A 91 27.87 -23.72 3.52
C LEU A 91 29.14 -22.94 3.14
N THR A 92 29.79 -22.35 4.14
CA THR A 92 31.13 -21.75 4.01
C THR A 92 32.16 -22.67 4.64
N ASP A 93 33.23 -22.97 3.92
CA ASP A 93 34.39 -23.72 4.41
C ASP A 93 35.60 -22.79 4.58
N PRO A 94 35.97 -22.40 5.82
CA PRO A 94 37.11 -21.50 6.06
C PRO A 94 38.45 -22.07 5.61
N ALA A 95 38.62 -23.39 5.55
CA ALA A 95 39.88 -24.01 5.14
C ALA A 95 40.11 -23.91 3.62
N SER A 96 39.03 -23.80 2.83
CA SER A 96 39.10 -23.55 1.39
C SER A 96 38.71 -22.13 0.98
N GLY A 97 38.08 -21.34 1.84
CA GLY A 97 37.55 -20.01 1.52
C GLY A 97 36.40 -20.05 0.49
N ILE A 98 35.73 -21.20 0.35
CA ILE A 98 34.63 -21.42 -0.60
C ILE A 98 33.30 -21.35 0.14
N THR A 99 32.34 -20.61 -0.45
CA THR A 99 30.93 -20.66 -0.05
C THR A 99 30.12 -21.29 -1.17
N SER A 100 29.03 -21.98 -0.83
CA SER A 100 28.12 -22.59 -1.80
C SER A 100 26.72 -22.70 -1.23
N ILE A 101 25.69 -22.43 -2.04
CA ILE A 101 24.30 -22.76 -1.73
C ILE A 101 24.16 -24.29 -1.80
N VAL A 102 23.87 -24.94 -0.66
CA VAL A 102 23.76 -26.40 -0.55
C VAL A 102 22.31 -26.88 -0.65
N ASN A 103 21.35 -26.03 -0.24
CA ASN A 103 19.92 -26.29 -0.36
C ASN A 103 19.15 -24.99 -0.61
N GLN A 104 17.94 -25.12 -1.14
CA GLN A 104 16.95 -24.04 -1.21
C GLN A 104 15.58 -24.59 -0.78
N ILE A 105 14.94 -23.94 0.19
CA ILE A 105 13.62 -24.28 0.73
C ILE A 105 12.59 -23.28 0.19
N PRO A 106 11.47 -23.71 -0.42
CA PRO A 106 10.41 -22.80 -0.86
C PRO A 106 9.69 -22.15 0.33
N VAL A 107 9.84 -20.83 0.45
CA VAL A 107 9.29 -20.02 1.56
C VAL A 107 8.27 -18.98 1.09
N TYR A 108 7.38 -18.60 1.99
CA TYR A 108 6.58 -17.38 1.91
C TYR A 108 7.43 -16.22 2.43
N SER A 109 7.75 -15.24 1.59
CA SER A 109 8.78 -14.23 1.85
C SER A 109 8.27 -12.79 2.06
N ASN A 110 6.96 -12.61 2.28
CA ASN A 110 6.36 -11.28 2.44
C ASN A 110 6.67 -10.69 3.82
N SER A 111 7.09 -9.42 3.85
CA SER A 111 7.59 -8.79 5.09
C SER A 111 8.76 -9.61 5.66
N GLU A 112 8.89 -9.73 6.98
CA GLU A 112 10.01 -10.43 7.64
C GLU A 112 9.96 -11.96 7.50
N ASP A 113 8.85 -12.53 7.02
CA ASP A 113 8.76 -13.97 6.77
C ASP A 113 9.78 -14.44 5.72
N GLY A 114 10.19 -15.70 5.85
CA GLY A 114 11.14 -16.36 4.95
C GLY A 114 11.71 -17.62 5.59
N LEU A 115 12.94 -17.95 5.23
CA LEU A 115 13.80 -18.82 6.04
C LEU A 115 14.38 -17.98 7.19
N GLN A 116 14.43 -18.53 8.39
CA GLN A 116 14.89 -17.84 9.60
C GLN A 116 16.12 -18.59 10.15
N SER A 117 16.01 -19.25 11.31
CA SER A 117 17.12 -19.92 11.97
C SER A 117 17.46 -21.32 11.44
N ILE A 118 18.70 -21.74 11.68
CA ILE A 118 19.34 -23.03 11.41
C ILE A 118 20.22 -23.41 12.61
N GLY A 119 20.15 -24.66 13.07
CA GLY A 119 20.90 -25.07 14.27
C GLY A 119 21.22 -26.55 14.28
N LEU A 120 22.24 -26.94 15.03
CA LEU A 120 22.71 -28.32 15.12
C LEU A 120 22.13 -29.00 16.36
N ASP A 121 21.56 -30.19 16.19
CA ASP A 121 21.11 -31.01 17.33
C ASP A 121 22.29 -31.23 18.33
N PRO A 122 22.09 -31.21 19.66
CA PRO A 122 23.19 -31.42 20.61
C PRO A 122 23.98 -32.73 20.41
N ASP A 123 23.33 -33.77 19.88
CA ASP A 123 23.96 -35.05 19.52
C ASP A 123 24.37 -35.10 18.02
N PHE A 124 24.53 -33.96 17.33
CA PHE A 124 24.79 -33.85 15.87
C PHE A 124 25.99 -34.69 15.40
N ALA A 125 27.03 -34.83 16.23
CA ALA A 125 28.20 -35.66 15.93
C ALA A 125 27.85 -37.16 15.77
N GLU A 126 26.74 -37.62 16.35
CA GLU A 126 26.23 -39.00 16.25
C GLU A 126 25.00 -39.11 15.33
N ASN A 127 24.09 -38.14 15.36
CA ASN A 127 22.76 -38.23 14.74
C ASN A 127 22.57 -37.42 13.44
N HIS A 128 23.44 -36.44 13.18
CA HIS A 128 23.45 -35.57 12.01
C HIS A 128 22.14 -34.80 11.74
N TRP A 129 21.33 -34.49 12.76
CA TRP A 129 20.13 -33.67 12.62
C TRP A 129 20.47 -32.16 12.61
N VAL A 130 19.96 -31.45 11.60
CA VAL A 130 19.98 -29.99 11.52
C VAL A 130 18.54 -29.49 11.57
N TYR A 131 18.30 -28.55 12.47
CA TYR A 131 17.01 -27.92 12.70
C TYR A 131 16.92 -26.63 11.89
N VAL A 132 15.71 -26.27 11.46
CA VAL A 132 15.45 -25.09 10.62
C VAL A 132 14.08 -24.51 10.96
N VAL A 133 13.98 -23.19 11.14
CA VAL A 133 12.69 -22.48 11.21
C VAL A 133 12.44 -21.70 9.93
N TYR A 134 11.25 -21.87 9.35
CA TYR A 134 10.88 -21.22 8.10
C TYR A 134 9.37 -20.97 7.96
N ALA A 135 9.01 -20.09 7.04
CA ALA A 135 7.64 -19.76 6.64
C ALA A 135 7.20 -20.60 5.42
N PRO A 136 6.54 -21.76 5.56
CA PRO A 136 6.07 -22.56 4.43
C PRO A 136 4.99 -21.86 3.59
N LEU A 137 5.07 -22.07 2.26
CA LEU A 137 3.99 -21.75 1.31
C LEU A 137 2.70 -22.49 1.68
N SER A 138 1.67 -21.74 2.10
CA SER A 138 0.47 -22.29 2.77
C SER A 138 -0.86 -21.90 2.11
N GLY A 139 -0.84 -21.32 0.90
CA GLY A 139 -2.03 -20.93 0.15
C GLY A 139 -2.68 -19.62 0.63
N THR A 140 -2.11 -19.00 1.66
CA THR A 140 -2.32 -17.61 2.07
C THR A 140 -1.98 -16.66 0.90
N PRO A 141 -2.72 -15.54 0.71
CA PRO A 141 -2.39 -14.59 -0.35
C PRO A 141 -0.99 -13.98 -0.22
N GLU A 142 -0.38 -13.69 -1.36
CA GLU A 142 0.84 -12.88 -1.47
C GLU A 142 0.53 -11.40 -1.21
N GLY A 143 1.53 -10.65 -0.73
CA GLY A 143 1.40 -9.23 -0.42
C GLY A 143 0.74 -8.94 0.94
N SER A 144 0.50 -7.66 1.18
CA SER A 144 -0.09 -7.14 2.41
C SER A 144 -1.61 -7.34 2.47
N SER A 145 -2.09 -7.65 3.66
CA SER A 145 -3.49 -7.71 4.04
C SER A 145 -4.00 -6.30 4.39
N PRO A 146 -5.30 -6.00 4.18
CA PRO A 146 -5.82 -4.67 4.45
C PRO A 146 -5.88 -4.36 5.96
N ASN A 147 -5.70 -3.09 6.33
CA ASN A 147 -5.74 -2.62 7.71
C ASN A 147 -7.14 -2.78 8.35
N SER A 148 -8.19 -2.71 7.54
CA SER A 148 -9.59 -2.89 7.96
C SER A 148 -10.36 -3.76 6.97
N LEU A 149 -11.48 -4.34 7.41
CA LEU A 149 -12.36 -5.16 6.57
C LEU A 149 -12.75 -4.44 5.27
N PRO A 150 -12.58 -5.08 4.08
CA PRO A 150 -13.11 -4.55 2.83
C PRO A 150 -14.61 -4.31 2.87
N ALA A 151 -15.10 -3.33 2.12
CA ALA A 151 -16.52 -2.97 2.11
C ALA A 151 -17.43 -4.16 1.75
N GLY A 152 -18.31 -4.54 2.69
CA GLY A 152 -19.22 -5.67 2.54
C GLY A 152 -18.68 -7.03 2.98
N ALA A 153 -17.43 -7.11 3.44
CA ALA A 153 -16.87 -8.28 4.12
C ALA A 153 -17.30 -8.35 5.60
N ASP A 154 -17.19 -9.54 6.19
CA ASP A 154 -17.24 -9.78 7.63
C ASP A 154 -15.92 -10.39 8.11
N GLU A 155 -15.77 -10.63 9.41
CA GLU A 155 -14.52 -11.09 10.02
C GLU A 155 -14.04 -12.47 9.54
N SER A 156 -14.87 -13.26 8.83
CA SER A 156 -14.39 -14.47 8.14
C SER A 156 -13.40 -14.18 7.01
N TYR A 157 -13.33 -12.93 6.52
CA TYR A 157 -12.31 -12.47 5.58
C TYR A 157 -10.87 -12.68 6.11
N TRP A 158 -10.65 -12.60 7.42
CA TRP A 158 -9.30 -12.75 8.01
C TRP A 158 -8.79 -14.20 7.99
N GLU A 159 -9.68 -15.19 7.80
CA GLU A 159 -9.30 -16.62 7.76
C GLU A 159 -8.36 -16.96 6.60
N GLN A 160 -8.49 -16.27 5.45
CA GLN A 160 -7.61 -16.49 4.29
C GLN A 160 -6.17 -16.04 4.56
N TRP A 161 -5.97 -15.14 5.53
CA TRP A 161 -4.70 -14.52 5.90
C TRP A 161 -3.99 -15.26 7.03
N LYS A 162 -4.48 -16.43 7.47
CA LYS A 162 -3.76 -17.27 8.42
C LYS A 162 -2.64 -18.04 7.73
N GLY A 163 -1.49 -18.15 8.40
CA GLY A 163 -0.35 -18.94 8.00
C GLY A 163 0.29 -19.63 9.20
N VAL A 164 1.46 -20.23 9.00
CA VAL A 164 2.29 -20.79 10.07
C VAL A 164 3.76 -20.52 9.83
N ASN A 165 4.53 -20.25 10.88
CA ASN A 165 5.99 -20.43 10.89
C ASN A 165 6.28 -21.81 11.51
N ARG A 166 7.24 -22.54 10.97
CA ARG A 166 7.42 -23.97 11.22
C ARG A 166 8.86 -24.26 11.62
N LEU A 167 9.02 -24.98 12.72
CA LEU A 167 10.26 -25.68 13.07
C LEU A 167 10.22 -27.09 12.47
N SER A 168 11.24 -27.43 11.68
CA SER A 168 11.49 -28.77 11.14
C SER A 168 12.94 -29.19 11.41
N ARG A 169 13.25 -30.48 11.25
CA ARG A 169 14.63 -30.97 11.17
C ARG A 169 14.87 -31.89 9.98
N PHE A 170 16.12 -31.92 9.51
CA PHE A 170 16.59 -32.62 8.32
C PHE A 170 17.93 -33.32 8.60
N GLN A 171 18.17 -34.45 7.93
CA GLN A 171 19.45 -35.18 8.00
C GLN A 171 20.53 -34.49 7.17
N TRP A 172 21.69 -34.24 7.77
CA TRP A 172 22.88 -33.74 7.10
C TRP A 172 23.67 -34.87 6.43
N THR A 173 23.97 -34.69 5.14
CA THR A 173 24.69 -35.69 4.33
C THR A 173 26.22 -35.53 4.33
N GLY A 174 26.73 -34.51 5.04
CA GLY A 174 28.13 -34.07 4.97
C GLY A 174 28.37 -32.91 3.99
N SER A 175 27.44 -32.68 3.06
CA SER A 175 27.52 -31.60 2.05
C SER A 175 26.21 -30.86 1.76
N ALA A 176 25.06 -31.40 2.19
CA ALA A 176 23.72 -30.81 2.03
C ALA A 176 22.72 -31.47 2.99
N LEU A 177 21.57 -30.84 3.23
CA LEU A 177 20.41 -31.45 3.89
C LEU A 177 19.68 -32.40 2.94
N ASP A 178 19.30 -33.58 3.41
CA ASP A 178 18.32 -34.44 2.71
C ASP A 178 16.91 -33.88 2.95
N LEU A 179 16.41 -33.06 2.02
CA LEU A 179 15.07 -32.48 2.10
C LEU A 179 13.94 -33.51 2.11
N ALA A 180 14.19 -34.78 1.72
CA ALA A 180 13.20 -35.85 1.82
C ALA A 180 13.10 -36.47 3.24
N SER A 181 14.01 -36.10 4.15
CA SER A 181 14.05 -36.56 5.54
C SER A 181 13.26 -35.69 6.52
N GLU A 182 12.56 -34.65 6.04
CA GLU A 182 11.89 -33.64 6.88
C GLU A 182 11.03 -34.26 7.98
N GLN A 183 11.33 -33.88 9.22
CA GLN A 183 10.47 -34.07 10.38
C GLN A 183 9.94 -32.70 10.81
N VAL A 184 8.64 -32.47 10.61
CA VAL A 184 7.94 -31.26 11.08
C VAL A 184 7.65 -31.40 12.57
N ILE A 185 8.16 -30.49 13.39
CA ILE A 185 8.12 -30.58 14.86
C ILE A 185 6.94 -29.77 15.42
N ILE A 186 6.89 -28.47 15.12
CA ILE A 186 5.84 -27.57 15.60
C ILE A 186 5.53 -26.47 14.59
N GLU A 187 4.26 -26.09 14.51
CA GLU A 187 3.76 -24.99 13.70
C GLU A 187 3.18 -23.88 14.60
N ILE A 188 3.71 -22.68 14.46
CA ILE A 188 3.31 -21.46 15.16
C ILE A 188 2.37 -20.69 14.25
N GLY A 189 1.09 -20.59 14.62
CA GLY A 189 0.09 -19.90 13.80
C GLY A 189 0.36 -18.40 13.68
N THR A 190 0.36 -17.86 12.47
CA THR A 190 0.62 -16.43 12.16
C THR A 190 -0.55 -15.78 11.42
N GLN A 191 -0.63 -14.46 11.52
CA GLN A 191 -1.50 -13.61 10.70
C GLN A 191 -0.60 -12.98 9.62
N ARG A 192 -0.67 -13.50 8.39
CA ARG A 192 0.12 -13.08 7.23
C ARG A 192 -0.42 -11.79 6.62
N GLY A 193 0.39 -11.19 5.75
CA GLY A 193 0.10 -9.91 5.13
C GLY A 193 0.09 -8.76 6.13
N GLN A 194 0.67 -8.94 7.31
CA GLN A 194 1.09 -7.86 8.19
C GLN A 194 2.55 -8.16 8.53
N CYS A 195 3.39 -7.13 8.44
CA CYS A 195 4.62 -7.09 9.23
C CYS A 195 4.20 -6.94 10.72
N CYS A 196 4.97 -7.25 11.74
CA CYS A 196 6.36 -7.68 11.81
C CYS A 196 6.49 -8.76 12.91
N HIS A 197 7.70 -9.02 13.39
CA HIS A 197 8.05 -9.84 14.54
C HIS A 197 7.78 -11.34 14.33
N VAL A 198 8.70 -11.97 13.61
CA VAL A 198 8.74 -13.42 13.47
C VAL A 198 9.35 -14.09 14.73
N GLY A 199 10.35 -13.48 15.36
CA GLY A 199 11.23 -14.17 16.32
C GLY A 199 11.94 -15.31 15.60
N ALA A 200 11.60 -16.56 15.98
CA ALA A 200 11.94 -17.81 15.30
C ALA A 200 13.31 -18.44 15.57
N ASP A 201 14.04 -17.92 16.56
CA ASP A 201 15.29 -18.49 17.02
C ASP A 201 15.15 -19.63 18.04
N PHE A 202 16.15 -20.51 18.16
CA PHE A 202 16.06 -21.70 19.02
C PHE A 202 17.41 -22.24 19.50
N ASP A 203 17.42 -22.79 20.71
CA ASP A 203 18.59 -23.45 21.32
C ASP A 203 18.15 -24.54 22.35
N TRP A 204 19.07 -25.26 23.00
CA TRP A 204 18.80 -26.43 23.84
C TRP A 204 19.42 -26.39 25.23
N ASP A 205 18.70 -26.92 26.22
CA ASP A 205 19.29 -27.21 27.53
C ASP A 205 20.08 -28.54 27.57
N ALA A 206 20.82 -28.76 28.65
CA ALA A 206 21.61 -29.97 28.90
C ALA A 206 20.81 -31.28 28.93
N GLU A 207 19.49 -31.23 29.05
CA GLU A 207 18.59 -32.38 28.95
C GLU A 207 18.05 -32.62 27.54
N GLY A 208 18.41 -31.79 26.57
CA GLY A 208 17.95 -31.85 25.18
C GLY A 208 16.55 -31.30 24.96
N ASN A 209 16.04 -30.44 25.84
CA ASN A 209 14.82 -29.70 25.57
C ASN A 209 15.15 -28.48 24.71
N LEU A 210 14.44 -28.34 23.60
CA LEU A 210 14.55 -27.22 22.69
C LEU A 210 13.69 -26.06 23.19
N TYR A 211 14.27 -24.87 23.20
CA TYR A 211 13.60 -23.59 23.40
C TYR A 211 13.37 -22.93 22.04
N LEU A 212 12.20 -22.35 21.82
CA LEU A 212 11.86 -21.69 20.54
C LEU A 212 11.25 -20.31 20.82
N ALA A 213 11.92 -19.27 20.38
CA ALA A 213 11.45 -17.90 20.40
C ALA A 213 10.39 -17.65 19.32
N THR A 214 9.38 -16.88 19.64
CA THR A 214 8.31 -16.51 18.70
C THR A 214 7.91 -15.05 18.92
N GLY A 215 7.93 -14.25 17.86
CA GLY A 215 7.43 -12.88 17.89
C GLY A 215 5.90 -12.83 18.04
N ASP A 216 5.38 -11.69 18.48
CA ASP A 216 3.94 -11.46 18.69
C ASP A 216 3.14 -11.36 17.39
N ASN A 217 3.84 -11.24 16.26
CA ASN A 217 3.33 -11.09 14.91
C ASN A 217 2.43 -9.83 14.77
N THR A 218 2.78 -8.72 15.42
CA THR A 218 2.02 -7.45 15.44
C THR A 218 2.95 -6.25 15.22
N PRO A 219 2.73 -5.38 14.21
CA PRO A 219 3.62 -4.24 13.93
C PRO A 219 3.46 -3.13 14.98
N ALA A 220 4.51 -2.37 15.26
CA ALA A 220 4.41 -1.14 16.07
C ALA A 220 3.67 -0.01 15.32
N GLY A 221 3.86 0.11 14.00
CA GLY A 221 3.06 0.95 13.09
C GLY A 221 1.60 0.54 12.90
N ALA A 222 0.98 -0.16 13.86
CA ALA A 222 -0.43 -0.48 13.84
C ALA A 222 -1.30 0.80 13.88
N PRO A 223 -2.33 0.96 13.01
CA PRO A 223 -3.06 2.22 12.91
C PRO A 223 -3.64 2.71 14.24
N GLY A 224 -3.36 3.96 14.59
CA GLY A 224 -3.71 4.59 15.85
C GLY A 224 -2.72 4.35 17.01
N ALA A 225 -1.70 3.50 16.85
CA ALA A 225 -0.72 3.20 17.89
C ALA A 225 0.26 4.36 18.12
N ASN A 226 0.69 5.04 17.04
CA ASN A 226 1.66 6.15 17.09
C ASN A 226 2.97 5.75 17.83
N GLY A 227 3.53 4.59 17.51
CA GLY A 227 4.72 4.02 18.17
C GLY A 227 4.50 3.42 19.56
N PHE A 228 3.32 3.54 20.18
CA PHE A 228 3.04 2.89 21.49
C PHE A 228 2.55 1.45 21.32
N ALA A 229 2.31 0.74 22.43
CA ALA A 229 1.82 -0.64 22.44
C ALA A 229 0.61 -0.87 21.49
N PRO A 230 0.77 -1.68 20.41
CA PRO A 230 -0.23 -1.92 19.38
C PRO A 230 -1.32 -2.89 19.90
N ASN A 231 -2.25 -2.34 20.65
CA ASN A 231 -3.35 -3.04 21.29
C ASN A 231 -4.70 -2.74 20.59
N ASN A 232 -4.70 -2.65 19.25
CA ASN A 232 -5.87 -2.24 18.47
C ASN A 232 -6.82 -3.40 18.16
N ASP A 233 -7.77 -3.63 19.07
CA ASP A 233 -8.89 -4.55 18.83
C ASP A 233 -10.20 -3.85 18.44
N ALA A 234 -10.15 -2.69 17.76
CA ALA A 234 -11.37 -2.04 17.29
C ALA A 234 -12.16 -2.96 16.30
N PRO A 235 -13.51 -2.99 16.35
CA PRO A 235 -14.31 -3.84 15.46
C PRO A 235 -14.07 -3.56 13.98
N GLY A 236 -13.80 -4.62 13.20
CA GLY A 236 -13.49 -4.51 11.77
C GLY A 236 -12.04 -4.16 11.42
N MET A 237 -11.18 -3.82 12.38
CA MET A 237 -9.73 -3.77 12.16
C MET A 237 -9.13 -5.17 11.99
N ASN A 238 -7.98 -5.25 11.33
CA ASN A 238 -7.23 -6.48 11.14
C ASN A 238 -6.83 -7.07 12.52
N PRO A 239 -7.07 -8.37 12.80
CA PRO A 239 -6.60 -9.00 14.02
C PRO A 239 -5.09 -8.86 14.23
N GLY A 240 -4.32 -8.68 13.15
CA GLY A 240 -2.89 -8.39 13.16
C GLY A 240 -2.46 -7.35 14.19
N PHE A 241 -3.26 -6.30 14.41
CA PHE A 241 -2.92 -5.09 15.17
C PHE A 241 -3.17 -5.12 16.68
N ASP A 242 -3.44 -6.29 17.26
CA ASP A 242 -3.68 -6.43 18.69
C ASP A 242 -2.73 -7.44 19.32
N SER A 243 -1.57 -6.97 19.81
CA SER A 243 -0.52 -7.82 20.38
C SER A 243 -1.03 -8.68 21.56
N ARG A 244 -2.04 -8.20 22.30
CA ARG A 244 -2.73 -8.96 23.37
C ARG A 244 -3.28 -10.31 22.89
N ARG A 245 -3.60 -10.49 21.60
CA ARG A 245 -4.05 -11.78 21.05
C ARG A 245 -2.95 -12.85 21.04
N GLY A 246 -1.69 -12.42 20.97
CA GLY A 246 -0.48 -13.22 20.87
C GLY A 246 0.28 -13.19 22.19
N ALA A 247 1.19 -12.22 22.34
CA ALA A 247 2.08 -12.07 23.50
C ALA A 247 1.34 -12.20 24.84
N GLY A 248 0.27 -11.43 25.02
CA GLY A 248 -0.56 -11.43 26.23
C GLY A 248 -1.56 -12.60 26.36
N ASN A 249 -1.67 -13.50 25.40
CA ASN A 249 -2.62 -14.61 25.40
C ASN A 249 -1.96 -15.92 25.85
N THR A 250 -2.44 -16.49 26.95
CA THR A 250 -1.93 -17.74 27.52
C THR A 250 -2.24 -18.97 26.67
N ASN A 251 -3.16 -18.87 25.70
CA ASN A 251 -3.61 -19.96 24.84
C ASN A 251 -3.15 -19.80 23.37
N ASP A 252 -2.22 -18.88 23.09
CA ASP A 252 -1.56 -18.68 21.80
C ASP A 252 -0.06 -18.98 21.92
N LEU A 253 0.64 -19.23 20.81
CA LEU A 253 2.07 -19.52 20.79
C LEU A 253 2.94 -18.34 20.34
N ARG A 254 2.36 -17.24 19.85
CA ARG A 254 3.08 -16.02 19.44
C ARG A 254 3.44 -15.14 20.63
N GLY A 255 4.58 -14.43 20.57
CA GLY A 255 5.08 -13.60 21.65
C GLY A 255 5.39 -14.43 22.89
N LYS A 256 6.20 -15.49 22.70
CA LYS A 256 6.59 -16.50 23.69
C LYS A 256 8.05 -16.91 23.49
N ILE A 257 8.62 -17.52 24.52
CA ILE A 257 9.68 -18.52 24.34
C ILE A 257 9.09 -19.85 24.83
N LEU A 258 9.03 -20.83 23.93
CA LEU A 258 8.48 -22.16 24.18
C LEU A 258 9.59 -23.08 24.68
N ARG A 259 9.27 -24.16 25.41
CA ARG A 259 10.19 -25.24 25.77
C ARG A 259 9.53 -26.60 25.54
N ILE A 260 10.15 -27.45 24.72
CA ILE A 260 9.65 -28.77 24.31
C ILE A 260 10.76 -29.83 24.26
N THR A 261 10.43 -31.10 24.47
CA THR A 261 11.37 -32.22 24.28
C THR A 261 11.07 -32.93 22.96
N VAL A 262 11.89 -32.70 21.94
CA VAL A 262 11.71 -33.34 20.62
C VAL A 262 12.03 -34.84 20.71
N GLN A 263 11.23 -35.65 20.01
CA GLN A 263 11.33 -37.11 19.98
C GLN A 263 11.92 -37.59 18.66
N GLU A 264 12.42 -38.82 18.64
CA GLU A 264 13.11 -39.42 17.48
C GLU A 264 12.26 -39.45 16.18
N ASP A 265 10.94 -39.50 16.30
CA ASP A 265 10.01 -39.48 15.16
C ASP A 265 9.57 -38.07 14.72
N GLY A 266 10.13 -37.01 15.31
CA GLY A 266 9.80 -35.62 15.05
C GLY A 266 8.63 -35.09 15.87
N SER A 267 7.90 -35.94 16.61
CA SER A 267 6.93 -35.46 17.59
C SER A 267 7.62 -34.78 18.78
N TYR A 268 6.88 -34.11 19.66
CA TYR A 268 7.44 -33.56 20.90
C TYR A 268 6.58 -33.91 22.11
N THR A 269 7.21 -33.83 23.28
CA THR A 269 6.57 -33.88 24.59
C THR A 269 6.82 -32.58 25.36
N ILE A 270 6.06 -32.36 26.43
CA ILE A 270 6.24 -31.17 27.29
C ILE A 270 7.05 -31.57 28.52
N PRO A 271 8.21 -30.93 28.79
CA PRO A 271 8.96 -31.15 30.02
C PRO A 271 8.23 -30.59 31.26
N GLU A 272 8.60 -31.06 32.45
CA GLU A 272 8.15 -30.41 33.69
C GLU A 272 8.88 -29.06 33.86
N GLY A 273 8.22 -28.06 34.43
CA GLY A 273 8.83 -26.73 34.69
C GLY A 273 8.31 -25.58 33.83
N ASN A 274 7.54 -25.83 32.78
CA ASN A 274 6.92 -24.77 31.96
C ASN A 274 5.87 -23.95 32.75
N LEU A 275 5.60 -22.72 32.29
CA LEU A 275 4.76 -21.73 32.98
C LEU A 275 3.35 -22.24 33.27
N PHE A 276 2.80 -23.06 32.38
CA PHE A 276 1.47 -23.65 32.50
C PHE A 276 1.53 -25.18 32.52
N PRO A 277 1.11 -25.84 33.62
CA PRO A 277 1.08 -27.30 33.69
C PRO A 277 0.17 -27.93 32.63
N VAL A 278 0.60 -29.07 32.07
CA VAL A 278 -0.15 -29.85 31.07
C VAL A 278 -1.58 -30.12 31.53
N GLY A 279 -2.54 -29.76 30.67
CA GLY A 279 -3.98 -29.94 30.92
C GLY A 279 -4.64 -28.81 31.72
N THR A 280 -3.93 -27.72 32.00
CA THR A 280 -4.53 -26.47 32.50
C THR A 280 -5.45 -25.88 31.42
N GLU A 281 -6.66 -25.44 31.81
CA GLU A 281 -7.67 -24.94 30.87
C GLU A 281 -7.29 -23.55 30.36
N LYS A 282 -7.44 -23.31 29.05
CA LYS A 282 -7.09 -22.05 28.37
C LYS A 282 -5.62 -21.64 28.45
N THR A 283 -4.72 -22.62 28.44
CA THR A 283 -3.27 -22.38 28.45
C THR A 283 -2.55 -23.34 27.53
N ARG A 284 -1.50 -22.87 26.85
CA ARG A 284 -0.55 -23.70 26.10
C ARG A 284 0.59 -24.16 27.03
N PRO A 285 0.74 -25.46 27.31
CA PRO A 285 1.79 -25.95 28.20
C PRO A 285 3.20 -25.92 27.58
N GLU A 286 3.32 -25.60 26.28
CA GLU A 286 4.58 -25.34 25.59
C GLU A 286 5.28 -24.06 26.11
N ILE A 287 4.54 -23.14 26.73
CA ILE A 287 5.04 -21.81 27.12
C ILE A 287 6.00 -21.90 28.32
N PHE A 288 7.23 -21.43 28.14
CA PHE A 288 8.21 -21.21 29.22
C PHE A 288 8.27 -19.72 29.61
N VAL A 289 8.44 -18.83 28.64
CA VAL A 289 8.27 -17.38 28.78
C VAL A 289 7.04 -16.93 27.98
N MET A 290 6.26 -16.00 28.54
CA MET A 290 5.22 -15.27 27.78
C MET A 290 5.40 -13.76 27.90
N GLY A 291 4.73 -13.01 27.01
CA GLY A 291 4.73 -11.55 27.09
C GLY A 291 6.06 -10.94 26.66
N VAL A 292 6.53 -11.37 25.49
CA VAL A 292 7.69 -10.85 24.75
C VAL A 292 7.21 -10.34 23.37
N ARG A 293 7.87 -9.35 22.77
CA ARG A 293 7.43 -8.68 21.52
C ARG A 293 8.05 -9.32 20.29
N ASN A 294 9.36 -9.20 20.14
CA ASN A 294 10.19 -9.78 19.11
C ASN A 294 11.51 -10.27 19.75
N PRO A 295 11.49 -11.42 20.45
CA PRO A 295 12.70 -12.10 20.89
C PRO A 295 13.42 -12.66 19.65
N PHE A 296 14.23 -11.84 18.99
CA PHE A 296 14.76 -12.18 17.67
C PHE A 296 15.94 -13.16 17.75
N ARG A 297 16.74 -13.06 18.81
CA ARG A 297 17.90 -13.92 19.10
C ARG A 297 17.86 -14.40 20.55
N ILE A 298 18.11 -15.69 20.78
CA ILE A 298 18.14 -16.30 22.12
C ILE A 298 19.37 -17.20 22.33
N ASP A 299 19.75 -17.43 23.59
CA ASP A 299 20.81 -18.37 23.97
C ASP A 299 20.38 -19.16 25.23
N VAL A 300 20.68 -20.45 25.29
CA VAL A 300 20.34 -21.36 26.40
C VAL A 300 21.60 -21.98 26.97
N ASP A 301 22.29 -21.23 27.83
CA ASP A 301 23.51 -21.75 28.45
C ASP A 301 23.25 -22.78 29.57
N ALA A 302 23.62 -24.02 29.26
CA ALA A 302 23.63 -25.16 30.16
C ALA A 302 24.53 -24.99 31.40
N ALA A 303 25.63 -24.23 31.32
CA ALA A 303 26.59 -24.10 32.41
C ALA A 303 26.12 -23.12 33.51
N THR A 304 25.51 -22.01 33.11
CA THR A 304 24.87 -21.01 34.00
C THR A 304 23.42 -21.34 34.33
N ASN A 305 22.82 -22.36 33.69
CA ASN A 305 21.41 -22.75 33.85
C ASN A 305 20.45 -21.58 33.51
N SER A 306 20.72 -20.90 32.40
CA SER A 306 20.05 -19.67 31.99
C SER A 306 19.49 -19.72 30.56
N LEU A 307 18.55 -18.82 30.29
CA LEU A 307 18.03 -18.45 28.97
C LEU A 307 18.17 -16.93 28.86
N THR A 308 18.87 -16.45 27.84
CA THR A 308 19.02 -15.01 27.54
C THR A 308 18.36 -14.66 26.20
N TRP A 309 17.92 -13.41 26.05
CA TRP A 309 17.37 -12.91 24.78
C TRP A 309 17.40 -11.38 24.67
N GLY A 310 17.52 -10.87 23.45
CA GLY A 310 17.18 -9.49 23.10
C GLY A 310 15.72 -9.41 22.65
N ASP A 311 14.95 -8.43 23.14
CA ASP A 311 13.55 -8.20 22.78
C ASP A 311 13.37 -6.75 22.29
N TYR A 312 12.89 -6.58 21.06
CA TYR A 312 12.72 -5.24 20.48
C TYR A 312 11.47 -4.57 21.04
N GLY A 313 11.60 -3.33 21.52
CA GLY A 313 10.51 -2.45 21.94
C GLY A 313 9.69 -1.83 20.79
N PRO A 314 8.63 -1.07 21.11
CA PRO A 314 7.86 -0.30 20.13
C PRO A 314 8.49 1.09 19.89
N ASP A 315 7.99 1.85 18.90
CA ASP A 315 8.74 2.95 18.29
C ASP A 315 8.40 4.36 18.83
N ALA A 316 7.79 4.47 20.02
CA ALA A 316 7.35 5.75 20.58
C ALA A 316 8.53 6.60 21.07
N SER A 317 8.86 7.71 20.40
CA SER A 317 9.95 8.57 20.85
C SER A 317 9.74 9.19 22.25
N ALA A 318 10.84 9.55 22.92
CA ALA A 318 10.81 10.27 24.21
C ALA A 318 9.91 11.52 24.18
N ALA A 319 9.89 12.25 23.05
CA ALA A 319 9.03 13.41 22.86
C ALA A 319 7.53 13.05 22.79
N ALA A 320 7.18 11.90 22.19
CA ALA A 320 5.80 11.40 22.15
C ALA A 320 5.33 10.95 23.55
N ALA A 321 6.20 10.36 24.37
CA ALA A 321 5.89 9.90 25.72
C ALA A 321 5.83 11.02 26.78
N ALA A 322 6.35 12.22 26.48
CA ALA A 322 6.58 13.29 27.46
C ALA A 322 5.30 13.82 28.18
N ASP A 323 4.11 13.63 27.61
CA ASP A 323 2.85 14.03 28.26
C ASP A 323 2.34 13.03 29.31
N GLY A 324 2.92 11.82 29.35
CA GLY A 324 2.55 10.74 30.26
C GLY A 324 1.14 10.19 30.06
N VAL A 325 0.50 10.41 28.89
CA VAL A 325 -0.89 10.04 28.66
C VAL A 325 -1.03 8.58 28.24
N ARG A 326 -0.16 8.06 27.35
CA ARG A 326 -0.28 6.70 26.77
C ARG A 326 0.58 5.62 27.45
N GLY A 327 1.78 5.96 27.91
CA GLY A 327 2.76 4.99 28.39
C GLY A 327 4.19 5.54 28.35
N PRO A 328 5.20 4.69 28.58
CA PRO A 328 6.60 5.02 28.33
C PRO A 328 6.88 5.23 26.84
N MET A 329 8.10 5.68 26.55
CA MET A 329 8.69 5.62 25.22
C MET A 329 9.00 4.17 24.80
N GLY A 330 9.47 4.01 23.57
CA GLY A 330 10.12 2.81 23.08
C GLY A 330 11.34 2.47 23.92
N TYR A 331 11.33 1.28 24.49
CA TYR A 331 12.47 0.68 25.17
C TYR A 331 12.67 -0.72 24.60
N VAL A 332 13.85 -0.98 24.05
CA VAL A 332 14.31 -2.35 23.80
C VAL A 332 14.85 -2.96 25.09
N GLU A 333 14.93 -4.29 25.16
CA GLU A 333 15.31 -5.02 26.36
C GLU A 333 16.36 -6.10 26.05
N TRP A 334 17.29 -6.32 26.98
CA TRP A 334 18.07 -7.56 27.07
C TRP A 334 17.72 -8.24 28.39
N ASN A 335 17.36 -9.52 28.32
CA ASN A 335 16.69 -10.22 29.39
C ASN A 335 17.34 -11.58 29.66
N VAL A 336 17.27 -12.02 30.93
CA VAL A 336 17.73 -13.34 31.35
C VAL A 336 16.78 -13.96 32.38
N THR A 337 16.57 -15.27 32.30
CA THR A 337 15.95 -16.06 33.36
C THR A 337 16.66 -17.39 33.56
N SER A 338 16.51 -17.99 34.74
CA SER A 338 16.96 -19.37 34.98
C SER A 338 15.98 -20.37 34.37
N LEU A 339 16.49 -21.51 33.88
CA LEU A 339 15.69 -22.58 33.28
C LEU A 339 14.72 -23.29 34.27
N ASP A 340 14.89 -23.04 35.57
CA ASP A 340 13.98 -23.44 36.65
C ASP A 340 12.83 -22.44 36.90
N LYS A 341 12.85 -21.27 36.25
CA LYS A 341 12.00 -20.10 36.55
C LYS A 341 11.30 -19.58 35.27
N PRO A 342 10.20 -20.23 34.83
CA PRO A 342 9.34 -19.67 33.79
C PRO A 342 8.71 -18.34 34.25
N LEU A 343 8.48 -17.40 33.34
CA LEU A 343 7.97 -16.07 33.68
C LEU A 343 7.04 -15.44 32.62
N ASN A 344 6.43 -14.31 32.99
CA ASN A 344 5.78 -13.39 32.07
C ASN A 344 6.62 -12.10 32.01
N GLY A 345 7.09 -11.70 30.83
CA GLY A 345 7.86 -10.46 30.58
C GLY A 345 6.99 -9.21 30.55
N GLY A 346 5.66 -9.36 30.39
CA GLY A 346 4.70 -8.27 30.56
C GLY A 346 4.26 -7.54 29.29
N TRP A 347 4.91 -7.73 28.14
CA TRP A 347 4.43 -7.20 26.86
C TRP A 347 3.03 -7.78 26.51
N PRO A 348 2.07 -7.00 25.96
CA PRO A 348 2.11 -5.58 25.56
C PRO A 348 1.47 -4.63 26.59
N TYR A 349 1.57 -4.95 27.88
CA TYR A 349 1.00 -4.15 28.97
C TYR A 349 2.06 -3.29 29.66
N PHE A 350 3.30 -3.79 29.71
CA PHE A 350 4.46 -3.18 30.35
C PHE A 350 5.73 -3.37 29.48
N THR A 351 6.78 -2.62 29.80
CA THR A 351 8.16 -2.75 29.29
C THR A 351 9.13 -2.20 30.35
N GLY A 352 10.43 -2.53 30.28
CA GLY A 352 11.45 -2.05 31.21
C GLY A 352 11.16 -2.46 32.66
N ASP A 353 11.28 -1.53 33.61
CA ASP A 353 10.90 -1.77 35.02
C ASP A 353 9.36 -1.75 35.24
N ASN A 354 8.64 -2.59 34.48
CA ASN A 354 7.18 -2.65 34.44
C ASN A 354 6.49 -1.30 34.17
N PHE A 355 7.07 -0.46 33.32
CA PHE A 355 6.46 0.80 32.88
C PHE A 355 5.17 0.53 32.11
N ALA A 356 4.04 0.91 32.70
CA ALA A 356 2.72 0.55 32.17
C ALA A 356 2.30 1.43 30.99
N TYR A 357 1.75 0.80 29.95
CA TYR A 357 0.90 1.45 28.97
C TYR A 357 -0.54 1.61 29.50
N ASN A 358 -1.36 2.40 28.83
CA ASN A 358 -2.78 2.53 29.11
C ASN A 358 -3.67 1.66 28.18
N GLU A 359 -4.91 1.43 28.62
CA GLU A 359 -5.99 0.89 27.80
C GLU A 359 -6.46 1.96 26.80
N TRP A 360 -5.63 2.28 25.79
CA TRP A 360 -5.97 3.22 24.73
C TRP A 360 -7.19 2.74 23.93
N ASP A 361 -8.22 3.58 23.82
CA ASP A 361 -9.38 3.28 22.96
C ASP A 361 -9.07 3.70 21.51
N PHE A 362 -8.59 2.74 20.72
CA PHE A 362 -8.31 2.91 19.29
C PHE A 362 -9.53 3.31 18.45
N ALA A 363 -10.76 3.06 18.91
CA ALA A 363 -11.97 3.46 18.17
C ALA A 363 -12.38 4.91 18.44
N THR A 364 -11.91 5.54 19.52
CA THR A 364 -12.21 6.95 19.85
C THR A 364 -10.99 7.86 19.93
N GLY A 365 -9.78 7.31 19.96
CA GLY A 365 -8.54 8.05 20.16
C GLY A 365 -8.45 8.67 21.56
N THR A 366 -8.87 7.95 22.60
CA THR A 366 -8.90 8.47 23.98
C THR A 366 -8.22 7.54 24.99
N PRO A 367 -7.58 8.10 26.04
CA PRO A 367 -6.86 7.32 27.05
C PRO A 367 -7.80 6.62 28.03
N GLY A 368 -7.55 5.33 28.27
CA GLY A 368 -8.18 4.56 29.33
C GLY A 368 -7.39 4.60 30.65
N ALA A 369 -7.51 3.54 31.45
CA ALA A 369 -6.71 3.36 32.65
C ALA A 369 -5.35 2.72 32.31
N PHE A 370 -4.32 3.01 33.09
CA PHE A 370 -3.05 2.27 33.04
C PHE A 370 -3.25 0.83 33.50
N PHE A 371 -2.54 -0.11 32.86
CA PHE A 371 -2.53 -1.51 33.31
C PHE A 371 -1.89 -1.62 34.71
N ASP A 372 -2.42 -2.50 35.54
CA ASP A 372 -1.94 -2.73 36.91
C ASP A 372 -0.97 -3.93 36.93
N PRO A 373 0.34 -3.75 37.18
CA PRO A 373 1.29 -4.85 37.21
C PRO A 373 1.03 -5.82 38.38
N ALA A 374 0.27 -5.41 39.42
CA ALA A 374 -0.16 -6.31 40.49
C ALA A 374 -1.41 -7.14 40.13
N ALA A 375 -2.08 -6.81 39.01
CA ALA A 375 -3.29 -7.50 38.53
C ALA A 375 -3.47 -7.39 37.00
N PRO A 376 -2.50 -7.86 36.20
CA PRO A 376 -2.50 -7.72 34.74
C PRO A 376 -3.66 -8.49 34.09
N LYS A 377 -4.25 -7.91 33.03
CA LYS A 377 -5.44 -8.48 32.39
C LYS A 377 -5.43 -8.40 30.88
N ASN A 378 -5.67 -9.56 30.26
CA ASN A 378 -5.97 -9.63 28.84
C ASN A 378 -7.47 -9.42 28.60
N ASN A 379 -7.81 -8.17 28.29
CA ASN A 379 -9.16 -7.69 27.97
C ASN A 379 -9.47 -7.68 26.45
N SER A 380 -8.57 -8.16 25.60
CA SER A 380 -8.77 -8.23 24.14
C SER A 380 -10.00 -9.06 23.76
N ARG A 381 -10.77 -8.62 22.76
CA ARG A 381 -11.84 -9.41 22.13
C ARG A 381 -11.36 -10.69 21.45
N TRP A 382 -10.06 -10.77 21.12
CA TRP A 382 -9.41 -11.93 20.50
C TRP A 382 -8.82 -12.90 21.52
N ASN A 383 -8.85 -12.59 22.82
CA ASN A 383 -8.28 -13.44 23.86
C ASN A 383 -9.01 -14.80 23.95
N THR A 384 -8.29 -15.88 23.69
CA THR A 384 -8.77 -17.27 23.86
C THR A 384 -8.29 -17.91 25.17
N GLY A 385 -7.39 -17.22 25.90
CA GLY A 385 -6.72 -17.66 27.11
C GLY A 385 -7.39 -17.24 28.42
N LEU A 386 -6.55 -17.10 29.44
CA LEU A 386 -6.90 -16.52 30.74
C LEU A 386 -7.13 -15.01 30.60
N VAL A 387 -8.01 -14.46 31.44
CA VAL A 387 -8.24 -13.01 31.53
C VAL A 387 -7.31 -12.40 32.57
N ASP A 388 -7.29 -12.94 33.79
CA ASP A 388 -6.30 -12.58 34.80
C ASP A 388 -4.98 -13.31 34.49
N LEU A 389 -3.89 -12.57 34.24
CA LEU A 389 -2.60 -13.10 33.79
C LEU A 389 -1.64 -13.39 34.96
N PRO A 390 -0.57 -14.19 34.75
CA PRO A 390 0.58 -14.21 35.65
C PRO A 390 1.18 -12.80 35.82
N LEU A 391 1.74 -12.51 36.99
CA LEU A 391 2.41 -11.23 37.26
C LEU A 391 3.58 -11.03 36.27
N PRO A 392 3.79 -9.81 35.75
CA PRO A 392 4.92 -9.52 34.88
C PRO A 392 6.22 -9.44 35.71
N THR A 393 7.34 -9.60 35.03
CA THR A 393 8.70 -9.50 35.59
C THR A 393 9.36 -8.28 34.95
N PRO A 394 10.01 -7.39 35.72
CA PRO A 394 10.84 -6.33 35.15
C PRO A 394 11.87 -6.88 34.18
N ALA A 395 12.24 -6.09 33.18
CA ALA A 395 13.37 -6.38 32.31
C ALA A 395 14.69 -6.42 33.10
N THR A 396 15.65 -7.26 32.70
CA THR A 396 17.00 -7.25 33.31
C THR A 396 17.77 -5.98 32.92
N VAL A 397 17.76 -5.66 31.62
CA VAL A 397 18.31 -4.43 31.05
C VAL A 397 17.28 -3.88 30.07
N TYR A 398 17.10 -2.56 30.07
CA TYR A 398 16.32 -1.84 29.06
C TYR A 398 17.07 -0.57 28.65
N TYR A 399 16.98 -0.18 27.37
CA TYR A 399 17.56 1.08 26.88
C TYR A 399 16.72 1.75 25.79
N GLY A 400 16.92 3.07 25.64
CA GLY A 400 16.20 3.96 24.72
C GLY A 400 17.14 4.60 23.69
N ASP A 401 16.78 5.79 23.19
CA ASP A 401 17.49 6.47 22.09
C ASP A 401 18.66 7.35 22.55
N SER A 402 18.76 7.69 23.83
CA SER A 402 19.68 8.75 24.28
C SER A 402 20.17 8.60 25.72
N PRO A 403 21.39 9.11 26.03
CA PRO A 403 21.92 9.11 27.39
C PRO A 403 20.96 9.77 28.40
N GLY A 404 20.63 9.04 29.46
CA GLY A 404 19.67 9.42 30.50
C GLY A 404 18.28 8.77 30.38
N ASP A 405 17.95 8.11 29.26
CA ASP A 405 16.68 7.37 29.12
C ASP A 405 16.71 6.02 29.87
N GLN A 406 17.90 5.53 30.22
CA GLN A 406 18.17 4.21 30.80
C GLN A 406 19.16 4.23 31.99
N PRO A 407 19.33 3.11 32.72
CA PRO A 407 20.33 3.00 33.79
C PRO A 407 21.79 2.93 33.30
N TRP A 408 22.00 2.41 32.08
CA TRP A 408 23.31 2.14 31.47
C TRP A 408 23.45 2.92 30.16
N ASP A 409 24.05 4.11 30.23
CA ASP A 409 24.24 4.98 29.06
C ASP A 409 25.25 4.39 28.06
N GLU A 410 26.04 3.40 28.47
CA GLU A 410 26.98 2.65 27.63
C GLU A 410 26.34 2.14 26.32
N PHE A 411 25.13 1.58 26.37
CA PHE A 411 24.42 1.00 25.20
C PHE A 411 24.08 2.01 24.10
N VAL A 412 24.15 3.31 24.37
CA VAL A 412 23.91 4.42 23.42
C VAL A 412 25.14 5.34 23.26
N ASN A 413 26.31 4.89 23.71
CA ASN A 413 27.59 5.60 23.60
C ASN A 413 28.70 4.77 22.93
N PHE A 414 28.51 3.47 22.73
CA PHE A 414 29.47 2.61 22.00
C PHE A 414 29.43 2.86 20.49
N GLY A 415 28.21 2.87 19.91
CA GLY A 415 27.98 3.15 18.51
C GLY A 415 28.00 4.64 18.15
N ALA A 416 27.91 4.91 16.84
CA ALA A 416 27.68 6.24 16.28
C ALA A 416 26.39 6.35 15.43
N GLY A 417 25.69 5.22 15.28
CA GLY A 417 24.36 5.12 14.66
C GLY A 417 23.24 5.60 15.57
N ASN A 418 21.99 5.34 15.15
CA ASN A 418 20.76 5.77 15.82
C ASN A 418 19.71 4.66 15.75
N GLY A 419 18.82 4.61 16.74
CA GLY A 419 17.86 3.51 16.90
C GLY A 419 18.39 2.40 17.79
N GLN A 420 17.59 1.33 17.92
CA GLN A 420 17.74 0.34 18.98
C GLN A 420 17.37 -1.06 18.45
N ALA A 421 18.30 -2.02 18.54
CA ALA A 421 18.10 -3.35 17.95
C ALA A 421 18.97 -4.44 18.63
N PRO A 422 18.66 -4.84 19.88
CA PRO A 422 19.43 -5.84 20.61
C PRO A 422 19.16 -7.25 20.10
N MET A 423 20.25 -7.94 19.81
CA MET A 423 20.32 -9.37 19.56
C MET A 423 20.81 -10.09 20.82
N GLY A 424 20.09 -11.12 21.27
CA GLY A 424 20.69 -12.13 22.15
C GLY A 424 21.95 -12.77 21.52
N GLY A 425 22.70 -13.51 22.34
CA GLY A 425 23.94 -14.13 21.92
C GLY A 425 24.58 -14.95 23.05
N PRO A 426 25.67 -15.65 22.75
CA PRO A 426 26.14 -16.76 23.58
C PRO A 426 26.86 -16.33 24.85
N VAL A 427 26.77 -17.16 25.90
CA VAL A 427 27.69 -17.10 27.05
C VAL A 427 29.02 -17.74 26.67
N TYR A 428 30.13 -17.01 26.81
CA TYR A 428 31.45 -17.58 26.56
C TYR A 428 31.94 -18.44 27.73
N HIS A 429 32.40 -19.66 27.43
CA HIS A 429 33.03 -20.56 28.40
C HIS A 429 34.45 -20.90 27.96
N TYR A 430 35.43 -20.57 28.80
CA TYR A 430 36.84 -20.75 28.50
C TYR A 430 37.29 -22.21 28.74
N ASP A 431 37.55 -22.94 27.67
CA ASP A 431 38.20 -24.26 27.76
C ASP A 431 39.74 -24.16 27.72
N ALA A 432 40.37 -24.40 28.87
CA ALA A 432 41.82 -24.47 29.01
C ALA A 432 42.46 -25.69 28.29
N GLU A 433 41.70 -26.76 28.04
CA GLU A 433 42.17 -27.96 27.33
C GLU A 433 42.00 -27.83 25.80
N ASN A 434 41.18 -26.88 25.32
CA ASN A 434 41.09 -26.56 23.89
C ASN A 434 42.47 -26.11 23.38
N PRO A 435 43.10 -26.84 22.45
CA PRO A 435 44.45 -26.54 21.99
C PRO A 435 44.53 -25.31 21.06
N SER A 436 43.39 -24.75 20.67
CA SER A 436 43.34 -23.56 19.83
C SER A 436 44.04 -22.37 20.51
N THR A 437 44.79 -21.63 19.69
CA THR A 437 45.37 -20.33 20.08
C THR A 437 44.48 -19.16 19.69
N SER A 438 43.41 -19.38 18.91
CA SER A 438 42.45 -18.34 18.51
C SER A 438 41.35 -18.09 19.53
N LYS A 439 41.14 -19.02 20.48
CA LYS A 439 40.11 -18.89 21.50
C LYS A 439 40.27 -17.62 22.32
N LEU A 440 39.16 -17.00 22.70
CA LEU A 440 39.21 -15.80 23.53
C LEU A 440 39.88 -16.07 24.89
N PRO A 441 40.50 -15.07 25.54
CA PRO A 441 41.10 -15.25 26.86
C PRO A 441 40.10 -15.60 27.96
N GLU A 442 40.58 -16.26 29.02
CA GLU A 442 39.85 -16.58 30.28
C GLU A 442 39.15 -15.36 30.92
N TYR A 443 39.53 -14.13 30.57
CA TYR A 443 38.84 -12.90 30.98
C TYR A 443 37.36 -12.84 30.56
N TRP A 444 37.01 -13.46 29.43
CA TRP A 444 35.64 -13.46 28.92
C TRP A 444 34.77 -14.59 29.50
N ASP A 445 35.35 -15.49 30.31
CA ASP A 445 34.65 -16.64 30.88
C ASP A 445 33.41 -16.21 31.69
N GLY A 446 32.26 -16.81 31.38
CA GLY A 446 30.97 -16.53 32.01
C GLY A 446 30.33 -15.18 31.64
N LYS A 447 30.85 -14.44 30.65
CA LYS A 447 30.18 -13.23 30.12
C LYS A 447 29.22 -13.60 28.98
N ALA A 448 28.05 -12.97 28.98
CA ALA A 448 27.09 -13.08 27.87
C ALA A 448 27.43 -12.07 26.78
N PHE A 449 27.33 -12.47 25.51
CA PHE A 449 27.55 -11.58 24.36
C PHE A 449 26.21 -11.15 23.76
N MET A 450 26.14 -9.92 23.26
CA MET A 450 24.95 -9.31 22.68
C MET A 450 25.34 -8.55 21.41
N GLY A 451 24.72 -8.84 20.28
CA GLY A 451 24.85 -7.99 19.10
C GLY A 451 23.93 -6.76 19.22
N GLU A 452 24.35 -5.62 18.70
CA GLU A 452 23.45 -4.48 18.47
C GLU A 452 23.48 -4.12 16.99
N PHE A 453 22.35 -4.39 16.33
CA PHE A 453 22.21 -4.34 14.88
C PHE A 453 22.11 -2.90 14.34
N SER A 454 21.52 -1.96 15.08
CA SER A 454 21.32 -0.57 14.64
C SER A 454 22.51 0.33 14.93
N GLN A 455 23.34 -0.03 15.91
CA GLN A 455 24.46 0.81 16.36
C GLN A 455 25.85 0.20 16.06
N ASP A 456 25.89 -0.91 15.33
CA ASP A 456 27.10 -1.58 14.82
C ASP A 456 28.13 -1.98 15.88
N TYR A 457 27.70 -2.65 16.95
CA TYR A 457 28.61 -3.14 17.98
C TYR A 457 28.25 -4.54 18.51
N ILE A 458 29.20 -5.15 19.23
CA ILE A 458 28.96 -6.32 20.06
C ILE A 458 29.29 -5.92 21.50
N ALA A 459 28.35 -6.13 22.43
CA ALA A 459 28.58 -5.90 23.85
C ALA A 459 28.86 -7.23 24.57
N ALA A 460 29.73 -7.17 25.59
CA ALA A 460 29.91 -8.25 26.56
C ALA A 460 29.34 -7.80 27.92
N LEU A 461 28.45 -8.61 28.49
CA LEU A 461 27.76 -8.36 29.73
C LEU A 461 28.32 -9.27 30.83
N THR A 462 28.75 -8.67 31.94
CA THR A 462 29.15 -9.40 33.15
C THR A 462 27.93 -9.61 34.03
N VAL A 463 27.44 -10.84 34.08
CA VAL A 463 26.21 -11.22 34.79
C VAL A 463 26.59 -11.92 36.11
N ASP A 464 25.99 -11.50 37.22
CA ASP A 464 25.93 -12.34 38.42
C ASP A 464 24.86 -13.40 38.18
N TRP A 465 25.28 -14.63 37.88
CA TRP A 465 24.38 -15.74 37.55
C TRP A 465 23.61 -16.32 38.74
N GLU A 466 23.91 -15.93 40.00
CA GLU A 466 23.09 -16.33 41.16
C GLU A 466 21.86 -15.43 41.32
N ASP A 467 22.04 -14.11 41.18
CA ASP A 467 20.96 -13.11 41.31
C ASP A 467 20.35 -12.66 39.95
N LEU A 468 20.98 -13.02 38.83
CA LEU A 468 20.66 -12.63 37.44
C LEU A 468 20.74 -11.11 37.17
N GLU A 469 21.72 -10.45 37.78
CA GLU A 469 21.97 -9.00 37.66
C GLU A 469 23.15 -8.71 36.71
N VAL A 470 22.97 -7.77 35.77
CA VAL A 470 24.08 -7.25 34.96
C VAL A 470 24.87 -6.24 35.79
N THR A 471 26.14 -6.52 36.01
CA THR A 471 27.03 -5.73 36.89
C THR A 471 28.06 -4.88 36.13
N HIS A 472 28.32 -5.22 34.87
CA HIS A 472 29.18 -4.45 33.97
C HIS A 472 28.85 -4.74 32.50
N VAL A 473 29.04 -3.74 31.64
CA VAL A 473 28.82 -3.81 30.19
C VAL A 473 30.07 -3.25 29.49
N GLU A 474 30.56 -3.95 28.49
CA GLU A 474 31.80 -3.63 27.77
C GLU A 474 31.57 -3.67 26.26
N ASP A 475 32.12 -2.69 25.53
CA ASP A 475 32.18 -2.68 24.06
C ASP A 475 33.26 -3.68 23.61
N PHE A 476 32.85 -4.81 23.04
CA PHE A 476 33.74 -5.88 22.62
C PHE A 476 34.24 -5.63 21.20
N LEU A 477 35.56 -5.48 21.08
CA LEU A 477 36.27 -5.17 19.83
C LEU A 477 35.71 -3.92 19.10
N PRO A 478 35.74 -2.72 19.73
CA PRO A 478 35.10 -1.52 19.24
C PRO A 478 35.42 -1.17 17.79
N ASN A 479 34.44 -0.63 17.05
CA ASN A 479 34.64 -0.16 15.68
C ASN A 479 35.76 0.88 15.51
N SER A 480 36.00 1.68 16.54
CA SER A 480 37.14 2.61 16.61
C SER A 480 38.50 1.90 16.66
N ALA A 481 38.58 0.73 17.30
CA ALA A 481 39.78 -0.10 17.37
C ALA A 481 39.99 -0.89 16.07
N LEU A 482 38.93 -1.50 15.52
CA LEU A 482 38.97 -2.17 14.21
C LEU A 482 39.45 -1.23 13.11
N THR A 483 38.88 -0.02 13.05
CA THR A 483 39.31 1.04 12.12
C THR A 483 40.78 1.41 12.32
N ALA A 484 41.25 1.55 13.56
CA ALA A 484 42.65 1.89 13.87
C ALA A 484 43.63 0.75 13.50
N ALA A 485 43.17 -0.50 13.56
CA ALA A 485 43.91 -1.70 13.13
C ALA A 485 43.72 -2.04 11.64
N ALA A 486 43.02 -1.20 10.87
CA ALA A 486 42.65 -1.43 9.48
C ALA A 486 41.93 -2.78 9.22
N GLN A 487 41.15 -3.25 10.19
CA GLN A 487 40.32 -4.46 10.10
C GLN A 487 38.88 -4.12 9.66
N PRO A 488 38.09 -5.10 9.18
CA PRO A 488 36.66 -4.91 8.95
C PRO A 488 35.98 -4.42 10.23
N ILE A 489 35.10 -3.43 10.11
CA ILE A 489 34.23 -2.99 11.22
C ILE A 489 33.11 -4.01 11.47
N HIS A 490 32.51 -3.98 12.66
CA HIS A 490 31.14 -4.46 12.90
C HIS A 490 30.15 -3.61 12.11
N ASP A 491 29.13 -4.28 11.57
CA ASP A 491 28.25 -3.76 10.52
C ASP A 491 26.95 -4.57 10.53
N ASN A 492 25.92 -4.05 11.21
CA ASN A 492 24.67 -4.72 11.56
C ASN A 492 24.82 -6.23 11.95
N PRO A 493 25.42 -6.55 13.12
CA PRO A 493 25.52 -7.93 13.61
C PRO A 493 24.16 -8.60 13.74
N MET A 494 23.92 -9.63 12.92
CA MET A 494 22.63 -10.32 12.82
C MET A 494 22.59 -11.60 13.66
N ASP A 495 23.73 -12.29 13.77
CA ASP A 495 23.88 -13.51 14.54
C ASP A 495 25.35 -13.78 14.92
N ILE A 496 25.58 -14.44 16.06
CA ILE A 496 26.90 -14.69 16.65
C ILE A 496 26.98 -16.04 17.38
N GLU A 497 28.03 -16.84 17.14
CA GLU A 497 28.22 -18.17 17.75
C GLU A 497 29.69 -18.44 18.09
N PHE A 498 29.97 -19.14 19.18
CA PHE A 498 31.34 -19.61 19.47
C PHE A 498 31.63 -20.96 18.80
N GLY A 499 32.63 -20.98 17.92
CA GLY A 499 33.05 -22.20 17.24
C GLY A 499 33.85 -23.17 18.12
N PRO A 500 34.09 -24.41 17.66
CA PRO A 500 34.87 -25.41 18.41
C PRO A 500 36.36 -25.05 18.57
N ASP A 501 36.85 -24.04 17.83
CA ASP A 501 38.17 -23.42 18.01
C ASP A 501 38.17 -22.32 19.10
N GLY A 502 37.02 -22.04 19.72
CA GLY A 502 36.81 -21.04 20.76
C GLY A 502 36.79 -19.59 20.27
N SER A 503 36.80 -19.40 18.94
CA SER A 503 36.66 -18.11 18.28
C SER A 503 35.19 -17.71 18.13
N LEU A 504 34.91 -16.40 18.09
CA LEU A 504 33.55 -15.89 17.87
C LEU A 504 33.28 -15.75 16.36
N TYR A 505 32.31 -16.47 15.83
CA TYR A 505 31.80 -16.31 14.48
C TYR A 505 30.72 -15.23 14.46
N VAL A 506 30.71 -14.39 13.44
CA VAL A 506 29.79 -13.24 13.32
C VAL A 506 29.22 -13.19 11.92
N LEU A 507 27.89 -13.20 11.80
CA LEU A 507 27.14 -12.99 10.57
C LEU A 507 26.57 -11.56 10.57
N GLU A 508 26.85 -10.82 9.52
CA GLU A 508 26.61 -9.37 9.42
C GLU A 508 25.76 -9.04 8.19
N TYR A 509 24.74 -8.20 8.40
CA TYR A 509 23.72 -7.88 7.39
C TYR A 509 24.15 -6.75 6.44
N GLY A 510 24.89 -5.76 6.93
CA GLY A 510 25.40 -4.63 6.15
C GLY A 510 24.34 -3.63 5.65
N ASP A 511 24.81 -2.47 5.17
CA ASP A 511 24.01 -1.35 4.68
C ASP A 511 23.08 -1.72 3.50
N GLY A 512 21.77 -1.78 3.77
CA GLY A 512 20.72 -2.00 2.77
C GLY A 512 19.73 -3.07 3.21
N PHE A 513 18.66 -3.27 2.44
CA PHE A 513 17.52 -4.09 2.89
C PHE A 513 17.00 -5.01 1.79
N PHE A 514 16.49 -6.18 2.17
CA PHE A 514 15.74 -7.11 1.31
C PHE A 514 16.54 -7.72 0.14
N ARG A 515 17.87 -7.74 0.26
CA ARG A 515 18.83 -8.18 -0.77
C ARG A 515 20.12 -8.65 -0.12
N ALA A 516 21.06 -9.11 -0.95
CA ALA A 516 22.44 -9.33 -0.50
C ALA A 516 23.21 -8.00 -0.53
N ASN A 517 23.55 -7.46 0.64
CA ASN A 517 24.24 -6.17 0.73
C ASN A 517 25.75 -6.35 0.43
N PRO A 518 26.43 -5.40 -0.26
CA PRO A 518 27.83 -5.58 -0.69
C PRO A 518 28.88 -5.67 0.45
N ASP A 519 28.48 -5.20 1.62
CA ASP A 519 29.20 -5.05 2.89
C ASP A 519 28.79 -6.11 3.92
N SER A 520 27.63 -6.76 3.76
CA SER A 520 27.27 -8.01 4.47
C SER A 520 28.42 -9.03 4.46
N GLY A 521 28.47 -9.94 5.43
CA GLY A 521 29.50 -10.97 5.44
C GLY A 521 29.46 -11.92 6.61
N LEU A 522 30.25 -12.99 6.48
CA LEU A 522 30.51 -13.93 7.56
C LEU A 522 31.98 -13.80 7.95
N TYR A 523 32.23 -13.65 9.25
CA TYR A 523 33.53 -13.39 9.84
C TYR A 523 33.82 -14.35 11.00
N ARG A 524 35.09 -14.44 11.37
CA ARG A 524 35.54 -15.05 12.62
C ARG A 524 36.48 -14.10 13.35
N ILE A 525 36.28 -13.92 14.65
CA ILE A 525 37.10 -13.11 15.55
C ILE A 525 37.98 -14.05 16.35
N ASP A 526 39.28 -13.94 16.10
CA ASP A 526 40.32 -14.73 16.76
C ASP A 526 41.09 -13.85 17.76
N PHE A 527 41.41 -14.39 18.94
CA PHE A 527 42.48 -13.87 19.77
C PHE A 527 43.83 -14.24 19.15
N ALA A 528 44.67 -13.24 18.90
CA ALA A 528 45.88 -13.33 18.12
C ALA A 528 46.94 -12.32 18.61
N GLU A 529 47.63 -12.63 19.71
CA GLU A 529 48.74 -11.79 20.18
C GLU A 529 49.84 -11.63 19.12
N GLY A 530 50.27 -10.39 18.87
CA GLY A 530 51.32 -10.09 17.90
C GLY A 530 50.84 -10.10 16.45
N ASN A 531 51.43 -10.95 15.61
CA ASN A 531 51.25 -10.95 14.16
C ASN A 531 49.81 -11.32 13.75
N LYS A 532 49.15 -10.47 12.97
CA LYS A 532 47.80 -10.68 12.45
C LYS A 532 47.80 -11.44 11.12
N ALA A 533 46.70 -12.07 10.77
CA ALA A 533 46.51 -12.66 9.46
C ALA A 533 46.32 -11.54 8.42
N PRO A 534 46.88 -11.68 7.20
CA PRO A 534 46.63 -10.74 6.13
C PRO A 534 45.17 -10.81 5.69
N GLN A 535 44.62 -9.72 5.15
CA GLN A 535 43.26 -9.65 4.64
C GLN A 535 43.24 -9.90 3.12
N ALA A 536 42.61 -11.01 2.71
CA ALA A 536 42.44 -11.38 1.31
C ALA A 536 41.31 -10.57 0.67
N SER A 537 41.64 -9.73 -0.32
CA SER A 537 40.66 -8.97 -1.09
C SER A 537 41.11 -8.82 -2.54
N PHE A 538 40.21 -9.08 -3.49
CA PHE A 538 40.48 -8.92 -4.91
C PHE A 538 39.24 -8.60 -5.73
N THR A 539 39.47 -8.14 -6.95
CA THR A 539 38.47 -8.01 -8.02
C THR A 539 38.80 -8.95 -9.18
N ALA A 540 37.77 -9.39 -9.92
CA ALA A 540 37.89 -10.18 -11.13
C ALA A 540 37.14 -9.46 -12.26
N SER A 541 37.81 -9.18 -13.38
CA SER A 541 37.26 -8.36 -14.46
C SER A 541 37.54 -8.95 -15.85
N PRO A 542 36.50 -9.24 -16.65
CA PRO A 542 35.09 -9.35 -16.24
C PRO A 542 34.86 -10.58 -15.33
N GLY A 543 33.88 -10.51 -14.43
CA GLY A 543 33.47 -11.65 -13.60
C GLY A 543 32.60 -12.69 -14.32
N SER A 544 32.07 -12.34 -15.50
CA SER A 544 31.23 -13.24 -16.29
C SER A 544 31.27 -12.92 -17.80
N SER A 545 30.76 -13.84 -18.62
CA SER A 545 30.60 -13.70 -20.08
C SER A 545 29.57 -14.68 -20.60
N SER A 546 28.87 -14.33 -21.68
CA SER A 546 27.95 -15.22 -22.41
C SER A 546 28.66 -16.29 -23.24
N ASP A 547 29.91 -16.02 -23.61
CA ASP A 547 30.72 -16.84 -24.51
C ASP A 547 32.04 -17.28 -23.86
N ALA A 548 32.52 -18.45 -24.26
CA ALA A 548 33.90 -18.88 -24.08
C ALA A 548 34.71 -18.66 -25.38
N PRO A 549 36.03 -18.34 -25.31
CA PRO A 549 36.83 -18.24 -24.10
C PRO A 549 36.69 -16.89 -23.39
N LEU A 550 36.64 -16.90 -22.05
CA LEU A 550 36.69 -15.70 -21.22
C LEU A 550 38.11 -15.46 -20.69
N VAL A 551 38.68 -14.29 -20.98
CA VAL A 551 39.96 -13.84 -20.40
C VAL A 551 39.64 -12.95 -19.19
N VAL A 552 40.00 -13.39 -17.99
CA VAL A 552 39.73 -12.67 -16.74
C VAL A 552 41.03 -12.11 -16.19
N THR A 553 41.04 -10.82 -15.87
CA THR A 553 42.12 -10.18 -15.10
C THR A 553 41.71 -10.12 -13.64
N PHE A 554 42.61 -10.55 -12.76
CA PHE A 554 42.45 -10.51 -11.32
C PHE A 554 43.38 -9.46 -10.74
N ASP A 555 42.88 -8.65 -9.81
CA ASP A 555 43.64 -7.61 -9.12
C ASP A 555 43.36 -7.69 -7.62
N ALA A 556 44.39 -8.05 -6.85
CA ALA A 556 44.41 -8.17 -5.41
C ALA A 556 45.09 -6.99 -4.70
N SER A 557 45.24 -5.83 -5.37
CA SER A 557 45.87 -4.64 -4.77
C SER A 557 45.11 -4.04 -3.57
N THR A 558 43.88 -4.49 -3.32
CA THR A 558 43.10 -4.19 -2.10
C THR A 558 43.38 -5.16 -0.94
N SER A 559 44.12 -6.25 -1.15
CA SER A 559 44.61 -7.08 -0.05
C SER A 559 45.65 -6.32 0.76
N SER A 560 45.64 -6.52 2.07
CA SER A 560 46.52 -5.82 3.00
C SER A 560 46.95 -6.73 4.14
N ASP A 561 47.85 -6.23 4.97
CA ASP A 561 48.27 -6.87 6.21
C ASP A 561 48.06 -5.88 7.36
N PRO A 562 47.37 -6.24 8.45
CA PRO A 562 47.08 -5.30 9.55
C PRO A 562 48.33 -4.73 10.22
N ASP A 563 49.44 -5.49 10.27
CA ASP A 563 50.72 -5.04 10.81
C ASP A 563 51.54 -4.21 9.79
N GLY A 564 51.04 -4.12 8.55
CA GLY A 564 51.69 -3.44 7.43
C GLY A 564 52.80 -4.24 6.77
N ASP A 565 52.86 -5.55 7.03
CA ASP A 565 53.91 -6.43 6.52
C ASP A 565 53.71 -6.80 5.03
N ALA A 566 54.76 -7.35 4.42
CA ALA A 566 54.77 -7.67 2.99
C ALA A 566 54.17 -9.06 2.71
N ILE A 567 53.04 -9.08 1.99
CA ILE A 567 52.31 -10.30 1.66
C ILE A 567 52.67 -10.91 0.28
N VAL A 568 52.59 -12.22 0.20
CA VAL A 568 52.72 -13.04 -1.01
C VAL A 568 51.35 -13.47 -1.49
N TYR A 569 51.14 -13.47 -2.81
CA TYR A 569 49.85 -13.73 -3.46
C TYR A 569 49.96 -15.01 -4.28
N ASP A 570 49.11 -15.99 -3.98
CA ASP A 570 48.92 -17.21 -4.77
C ASP A 570 47.49 -17.27 -5.30
N TRP A 571 47.31 -17.66 -6.56
CA TRP A 571 46.01 -17.76 -7.24
C TRP A 571 45.71 -19.19 -7.64
N ASP A 572 44.50 -19.64 -7.33
CA ASP A 572 43.86 -20.86 -7.83
C ASP A 572 42.66 -20.42 -8.67
N PHE A 573 42.58 -20.81 -9.95
CA PHE A 573 41.57 -20.27 -10.85
C PHE A 573 40.32 -21.14 -11.04
N ASP A 574 40.33 -22.41 -10.65
CA ASP A 574 39.20 -23.33 -10.82
C ASP A 574 38.67 -23.91 -9.50
N GLY A 575 39.39 -23.73 -8.39
CA GLY A 575 39.03 -24.15 -7.05
C GLY A 575 39.52 -25.55 -6.68
N ASP A 576 40.37 -26.19 -7.49
CA ASP A 576 40.76 -27.61 -7.29
C ASP A 576 41.69 -27.86 -6.07
N GLY A 577 42.27 -26.80 -5.49
CA GLY A 577 43.28 -26.90 -4.43
C GLY A 577 44.70 -26.52 -4.88
N THR A 578 44.92 -26.35 -6.18
CA THR A 578 46.20 -26.06 -6.80
C THR A 578 46.33 -24.57 -7.11
N PHE A 579 47.42 -23.96 -6.66
CA PHE A 579 47.71 -22.56 -6.99
C PHE A 579 48.51 -22.48 -8.30
N ASP A 580 47.87 -21.96 -9.35
CA ASP A 580 48.33 -21.83 -10.73
C ASP A 580 49.32 -20.68 -10.96
N ALA A 581 49.11 -19.56 -10.27
CA ALA A 581 49.81 -18.29 -10.53
C ALA A 581 50.12 -17.51 -9.26
N THR A 582 50.95 -16.47 -9.38
CA THR A 582 51.37 -15.62 -8.26
C THR A 582 51.46 -14.14 -8.64
N GLY A 583 51.39 -13.28 -7.62
CA GLY A 583 51.55 -11.81 -7.73
C GLY A 583 50.24 -11.03 -7.59
N VAL A 584 50.35 -9.73 -7.31
CA VAL A 584 49.21 -8.82 -7.02
C VAL A 584 48.15 -8.84 -8.13
N THR A 585 48.59 -8.94 -9.39
CA THR A 585 47.71 -9.05 -10.56
C THR A 585 48.01 -10.32 -11.33
N ALA A 586 46.97 -11.05 -11.74
CA ALA A 586 47.10 -12.24 -12.58
C ALA A 586 46.07 -12.26 -13.71
N THR A 587 46.21 -13.20 -14.63
CA THR A 587 45.28 -13.35 -15.77
C THR A 587 45.14 -14.83 -16.11
N THR A 588 43.90 -15.30 -16.24
CA THR A 588 43.60 -16.65 -16.72
C THR A 588 42.72 -16.61 -17.97
N THR A 589 42.52 -17.76 -18.61
CA THR A 589 41.59 -17.89 -19.75
C THR A 589 40.76 -19.15 -19.59
N TYR A 590 39.50 -18.97 -19.23
CA TYR A 590 38.51 -20.04 -19.15
C TYR A 590 38.04 -20.38 -20.57
N THR A 591 38.42 -21.56 -21.07
CA THR A 591 38.19 -21.94 -22.48
C THR A 591 36.89 -22.69 -22.74
N GLU A 592 36.20 -23.12 -21.70
CA GLU A 592 34.95 -23.87 -21.78
C GLU A 592 33.83 -23.13 -21.06
N LEU A 593 32.58 -23.54 -21.27
CA LEU A 593 31.44 -23.00 -20.55
C LEU A 593 31.36 -23.67 -19.18
N GLY A 594 31.17 -22.90 -18.11
CA GLY A 594 31.23 -23.39 -16.73
C GLY A 594 31.12 -22.27 -15.70
N GLN A 595 30.84 -22.65 -14.46
CA GLN A 595 31.16 -21.84 -13.29
C GLN A 595 32.50 -22.29 -12.72
N TYR A 596 33.37 -21.35 -12.37
CA TYR A 596 34.71 -21.59 -11.82
C TYR A 596 34.87 -20.79 -10.53
N THR A 597 35.45 -21.37 -9.49
CA THR A 597 35.68 -20.66 -8.22
C THR A 597 37.10 -20.14 -8.17
N ALA A 598 37.30 -18.90 -8.60
CA ALA A 598 38.61 -18.25 -8.51
C ALA A 598 38.90 -17.88 -7.06
N ARG A 599 40.07 -18.24 -6.57
CA ARG A 599 40.50 -18.07 -5.17
C ARG A 599 41.87 -17.41 -5.08
N LEU A 600 41.95 -16.41 -4.21
CA LEU A 600 43.18 -15.80 -3.76
C LEU A 600 43.58 -16.39 -2.40
N ARG A 601 44.86 -16.72 -2.25
CA ARG A 601 45.53 -16.77 -0.94
C ARG A 601 46.52 -15.64 -0.83
N VAL A 602 46.44 -14.89 0.27
CA VAL A 602 47.53 -14.00 0.70
C VAL A 602 48.21 -14.58 1.93
N THR A 603 49.54 -14.57 1.96
CA THR A 603 50.36 -15.11 3.05
C THR A 603 51.38 -14.07 3.49
N ASP A 604 51.54 -13.86 4.79
CA ASP A 604 52.50 -12.91 5.36
C ASP A 604 53.93 -13.50 5.50
N ALA A 605 54.83 -12.78 6.18
CA ALA A 605 56.19 -13.23 6.45
C ALA A 605 56.33 -14.23 7.63
N ALA A 606 55.33 -14.33 8.51
CA ALA A 606 55.27 -15.27 9.63
C ALA A 606 54.65 -16.63 9.24
N GLY A 607 53.91 -16.69 8.13
CA GLY A 607 53.20 -17.83 7.62
C GLY A 607 51.70 -17.86 7.94
N LYS A 608 51.09 -16.80 8.50
CA LYS A 608 49.62 -16.71 8.50
C LYS A 608 49.13 -16.38 7.10
N PHE A 609 47.89 -16.78 6.81
CA PHE A 609 47.26 -16.55 5.52
C PHE A 609 45.76 -16.29 5.69
N ALA A 610 45.17 -15.64 4.68
CA ALA A 610 43.72 -15.64 4.48
C ALA A 610 43.38 -16.06 3.05
N LEU A 611 42.13 -16.48 2.88
CA LEU A 611 41.54 -16.87 1.61
C LEU A 611 40.37 -15.96 1.28
N SER A 612 40.18 -15.71 -0.01
CA SER A 612 38.98 -15.07 -0.55
C SER A 612 38.66 -15.74 -1.87
N SER A 613 37.38 -15.96 -2.19
CA SER A 613 36.96 -16.53 -3.46
C SER A 613 35.84 -15.72 -4.14
N ARG A 614 35.71 -15.91 -5.46
CA ARG A 614 34.63 -15.37 -6.29
C ARG A 614 34.27 -16.38 -7.38
N VAL A 615 32.98 -16.58 -7.62
CA VAL A 615 32.51 -17.38 -8.75
C VAL A 615 32.66 -16.57 -10.04
N ILE A 616 33.25 -17.20 -11.06
CA ILE A 616 33.35 -16.70 -12.43
C ILE A 616 32.39 -17.51 -13.31
N SER A 617 31.47 -16.83 -14.01
CA SER A 617 30.46 -17.48 -14.87
C SER A 617 30.79 -17.34 -16.35
N VAL A 618 31.03 -18.45 -17.04
CA VAL A 618 31.34 -18.48 -18.47
C VAL A 618 30.25 -19.24 -19.22
N GLY A 619 29.32 -18.50 -19.80
CA GLY A 619 28.15 -18.98 -20.52
C GLY A 619 26.82 -18.39 -20.07
N ASN A 620 26.81 -17.56 -19.02
CA ASN A 620 25.65 -16.82 -18.52
C ASN A 620 26.12 -15.55 -17.76
N VAL A 621 25.46 -14.41 -17.96
CA VAL A 621 25.75 -13.11 -17.32
C VAL A 621 24.52 -12.67 -16.52
N ALA A 622 24.72 -11.95 -15.41
CA ALA A 622 23.60 -11.37 -14.68
C ALA A 622 22.90 -10.27 -15.51
N PRO A 623 21.56 -10.29 -15.64
CA PRO A 623 20.82 -9.32 -16.44
C PRO A 623 20.96 -7.91 -15.86
N ALA A 624 21.14 -6.89 -16.72
CA ALA A 624 21.08 -5.50 -16.26
C ALA A 624 19.62 -5.11 -16.00
N VAL A 625 19.28 -4.74 -14.76
CA VAL A 625 17.97 -4.21 -14.37
C VAL A 625 18.01 -2.69 -14.39
N THR A 626 16.92 -2.05 -14.82
CA THR A 626 16.79 -0.59 -14.83
C THR A 626 15.37 -0.22 -14.45
N VAL A 627 15.23 0.59 -13.40
CA VAL A 627 14.00 1.32 -13.13
C VAL A 627 14.02 2.59 -13.99
N GLU A 628 13.17 2.67 -15.01
CA GLU A 628 13.06 3.85 -15.89
C GLU A 628 12.39 5.02 -15.17
N TYR A 629 11.42 4.71 -14.32
CA TYR A 629 10.80 5.62 -13.36
C TYR A 629 10.18 4.81 -12.20
N PRO A 630 10.05 5.41 -11.00
CA PRO A 630 10.58 6.71 -10.63
C PRO A 630 12.12 6.69 -10.58
N GLY A 631 12.74 7.86 -10.66
CA GLY A 631 14.20 7.96 -10.49
C GLY A 631 14.58 7.83 -9.01
N ASP A 632 15.78 7.36 -8.74
CA ASP A 632 16.30 7.18 -7.39
C ASP A 632 16.36 8.51 -6.62
N GLY A 633 15.84 8.58 -5.40
CA GLY A 633 15.67 9.79 -4.61
C GLY A 633 14.47 10.67 -4.97
N ALA A 634 13.51 10.17 -5.77
CA ALA A 634 12.31 10.92 -6.15
C ALA A 634 11.37 11.18 -4.96
N PHE A 635 10.65 12.30 -5.00
CA PHE A 635 9.75 12.70 -3.93
C PHE A 635 8.33 12.16 -4.08
N PHE A 636 7.66 11.84 -2.96
CA PHE A 636 6.27 11.39 -2.90
C PHE A 636 5.58 11.82 -1.59
N ASP A 637 4.27 11.60 -1.49
CA ASP A 637 3.50 11.73 -0.24
C ASP A 637 2.92 10.38 0.21
N TRP A 638 2.81 10.19 1.52
CA TRP A 638 2.36 8.93 2.12
C TRP A 638 0.88 8.65 1.78
N GLY A 639 0.56 7.40 1.48
CA GLY A 639 -0.77 7.00 1.00
C GLY A 639 -0.99 7.20 -0.51
N GLN A 640 -0.07 7.87 -1.21
CA GLN A 640 -0.02 7.80 -2.68
C GLN A 640 0.51 6.45 -3.11
N ALA A 641 0.23 6.08 -4.36
CA ALA A 641 0.99 5.06 -5.04
C ALA A 641 2.01 5.70 -5.98
N VAL A 642 3.14 5.05 -6.19
CA VAL A 642 4.25 5.55 -7.00
C VAL A 642 4.37 4.69 -8.25
N PRO A 643 4.00 5.18 -9.45
CA PRO A 643 4.08 4.42 -10.69
C PRO A 643 5.51 4.01 -10.97
N TYR A 644 5.69 2.76 -11.36
CA TYR A 644 7.01 2.24 -11.70
C TYR A 644 7.02 1.61 -13.10
N LYS A 645 8.19 1.69 -13.75
CA LYS A 645 8.50 0.90 -14.94
C LYS A 645 9.91 0.33 -14.84
N VAL A 646 10.00 -0.98 -14.96
CA VAL A 646 11.24 -1.75 -15.02
C VAL A 646 11.48 -2.21 -16.45
N THR A 647 12.71 -2.05 -16.92
CA THR A 647 13.22 -2.76 -18.09
C THR A 647 14.51 -3.50 -17.74
N THR A 648 14.85 -4.46 -18.59
CA THR A 648 16.02 -5.32 -18.42
C THR A 648 16.75 -5.49 -19.75
N SER A 649 18.05 -5.71 -19.67
CA SER A 649 18.86 -6.12 -20.81
C SER A 649 19.76 -7.27 -20.40
N ASP A 650 19.54 -8.41 -21.04
CA ASP A 650 20.31 -9.62 -20.88
C ASP A 650 21.05 -9.94 -22.19
N ALA A 651 22.23 -10.58 -22.13
CA ALA A 651 23.00 -10.89 -23.34
C ALA A 651 22.53 -12.20 -23.99
N GLU A 652 21.92 -13.10 -23.21
CA GLU A 652 21.49 -14.44 -23.56
C GLU A 652 19.99 -14.50 -23.89
N ASP A 653 19.14 -13.91 -23.04
CA ASP A 653 17.68 -13.78 -23.20
C ASP A 653 17.28 -12.50 -23.99
N GLY A 654 18.18 -11.51 -24.11
CA GLY A 654 17.98 -10.29 -24.89
C GLY A 654 17.38 -9.10 -24.10
N SER A 655 16.87 -8.09 -24.82
CA SER A 655 16.33 -6.84 -24.24
C SER A 655 14.80 -6.78 -24.13
N GLU A 656 14.11 -7.92 -24.31
CA GLU A 656 12.67 -8.03 -24.05
C GLU A 656 12.43 -8.53 -22.62
N THR A 657 12.03 -7.63 -21.72
CA THR A 657 11.81 -7.98 -20.32
C THR A 657 10.63 -8.94 -20.14
N THR A 658 10.92 -10.15 -19.67
CA THR A 658 9.88 -11.11 -19.30
C THR A 658 9.27 -10.72 -17.95
N CYS A 659 8.20 -9.92 -17.96
CA CYS A 659 7.65 -9.30 -16.76
C CYS A 659 7.32 -10.24 -15.59
N SER A 660 7.00 -11.52 -15.86
CA SER A 660 6.75 -12.52 -14.81
C SER A 660 8.01 -12.96 -14.05
N ARG A 661 9.20 -12.45 -14.39
CA ARG A 661 10.45 -12.64 -13.64
C ARG A 661 10.98 -11.36 -13.00
N VAL A 662 10.34 -10.21 -13.25
CA VAL A 662 10.59 -9.00 -12.46
C VAL A 662 9.86 -9.21 -11.13
N SER A 663 10.62 -9.22 -10.04
CA SER A 663 10.09 -9.19 -8.68
C SER A 663 10.49 -7.87 -8.03
N TRP A 664 9.69 -7.37 -7.09
CA TRP A 664 10.02 -6.16 -6.34
C TRP A 664 9.50 -6.22 -4.91
N THR A 665 10.23 -5.53 -4.04
CA THR A 665 9.90 -5.31 -2.62
C THR A 665 9.94 -3.82 -2.37
N TYR A 666 8.81 -3.25 -1.94
CA TYR A 666 8.72 -1.90 -1.36
C TYR A 666 8.64 -2.03 0.16
N GLY A 667 9.44 -1.25 0.87
CA GLY A 667 9.44 -1.14 2.31
C GLY A 667 9.43 0.30 2.80
N LEU A 668 8.97 0.46 4.03
CA LEU A 668 9.11 1.67 4.82
C LEU A 668 10.48 1.64 5.49
N GLY A 669 11.37 2.54 5.07
CA GLY A 669 12.60 2.83 5.78
C GLY A 669 12.36 3.88 6.87
N HIS A 670 12.99 3.69 8.02
CA HIS A 670 13.08 4.70 9.07
C HIS A 670 14.44 4.62 9.77
N ASP A 671 15.03 5.80 9.98
CA ASP A 671 16.38 5.98 10.51
C ASP A 671 17.41 5.12 9.76
N GLU A 672 17.89 4.05 10.38
CA GLU A 672 18.97 3.19 9.86
C GLU A 672 18.48 1.81 9.40
N HIS A 673 17.16 1.52 9.42
CA HIS A 673 16.61 0.26 8.91
C HIS A 673 15.34 0.41 8.05
N ALA A 674 14.81 -0.70 7.52
CA ALA A 674 13.55 -0.71 6.79
C ALA A 674 12.76 -2.01 6.97
N HIS A 675 11.42 -1.90 7.05
CA HIS A 675 10.50 -3.03 7.06
C HIS A 675 9.85 -3.23 5.68
N PRO A 676 9.77 -4.46 5.13
CA PRO A 676 9.12 -4.69 3.85
C PRO A 676 7.59 -4.65 4.00
N GLU A 677 6.94 -3.64 3.40
CA GLU A 677 5.48 -3.46 3.47
C GLU A 677 4.75 -4.25 2.37
N VAL A 678 5.20 -4.14 1.12
CA VAL A 678 4.50 -4.65 -0.07
C VAL A 678 5.48 -5.31 -1.03
N GLN A 679 5.18 -6.52 -1.47
CA GLN A 679 5.93 -7.22 -2.51
C GLN A 679 5.05 -7.52 -3.72
N GLY A 680 5.67 -7.70 -4.88
CA GLY A 680 4.96 -8.07 -6.09
C GLY A 680 5.88 -8.41 -7.26
N SER A 681 5.28 -8.50 -8.45
CA SER A 681 5.97 -8.82 -9.69
C SER A 681 5.41 -8.03 -10.88
N GLY A 682 6.12 -8.04 -12.01
CA GLY A 682 5.71 -7.37 -13.25
C GLY A 682 6.50 -6.10 -13.56
N CYS A 683 6.66 -5.78 -14.85
CA CYS A 683 7.45 -4.63 -15.32
C CYS A 683 6.81 -3.26 -15.05
N THR A 684 5.51 -3.18 -14.82
CA THR A 684 4.77 -1.92 -14.72
C THR A 684 3.64 -2.03 -13.72
N GLY A 685 3.48 -1.02 -12.89
CA GLY A 685 2.45 -0.94 -11.86
C GLY A 685 2.62 0.34 -11.05
N ALA A 686 2.15 0.32 -9.81
CA ALA A 686 2.50 1.35 -8.83
C ALA A 686 2.77 0.69 -7.47
N TRP A 687 3.82 1.12 -6.78
CA TRP A 687 4.08 0.73 -5.39
C TRP A 687 3.16 1.52 -4.49
N LYS A 688 2.38 0.84 -3.65
CA LYS A 688 1.45 1.51 -2.72
C LYS A 688 2.19 1.82 -1.43
N THR A 689 2.21 3.10 -1.06
CA THR A 689 2.78 3.55 0.21
C THR A 689 1.66 3.62 1.24
N SER A 690 1.94 3.29 2.50
CA SER A 690 0.92 3.40 3.55
C SER A 690 0.70 4.88 3.93
N ALA A 691 -0.56 5.29 4.09
CA ALA A 691 -0.91 6.61 4.62
C ALA A 691 -0.62 6.71 6.12
N ASP A 692 -0.50 5.56 6.79
CA ASP A 692 -0.27 5.43 8.22
C ASP A 692 1.25 5.40 8.55
N SER A 693 2.15 5.38 7.56
CA SER A 693 3.61 5.34 7.79
C SER A 693 4.13 6.48 8.70
N PRO A 694 3.63 7.73 8.63
CA PRO A 694 3.98 8.79 9.59
C PRO A 694 3.65 8.50 11.06
N GLU A 695 2.91 7.44 11.39
CA GLU A 695 2.68 7.00 12.77
C GLU A 695 3.90 6.35 13.43
N HIS A 696 5.01 6.10 12.70
CA HIS A 696 6.30 5.64 13.26
C HIS A 696 7.06 6.73 14.03
N GLY A 697 6.39 7.86 14.33
CA GLY A 697 6.93 8.96 15.11
C GLY A 697 7.32 10.15 14.25
N ALA A 698 6.97 11.35 14.71
CA ALA A 698 7.17 12.58 13.93
C ALA A 698 8.65 12.94 13.69
N GLY A 699 9.58 12.33 14.43
CA GLY A 699 11.02 12.62 14.39
C GLY A 699 11.90 11.48 13.91
N ALA A 700 11.32 10.42 13.34
CA ALA A 700 12.06 9.35 12.66
C ALA A 700 12.34 9.77 11.19
N ASN A 701 13.51 9.40 10.66
CA ASN A 701 13.89 9.69 9.28
C ASN A 701 13.18 8.76 8.30
N LEU A 702 11.92 9.05 7.96
CA LEU A 702 11.11 8.16 7.10
C LEU A 702 11.49 8.26 5.60
N TYR A 703 11.50 7.12 4.90
CA TYR A 703 11.70 7.02 3.45
C TYR A 703 11.05 5.75 2.87
N GLY A 704 10.84 5.72 1.56
CA GLY A 704 10.52 4.48 0.85
C GLY A 704 11.81 3.80 0.38
N ALA A 705 11.95 2.50 0.60
CA ALA A 705 13.05 1.68 0.09
C ALA A 705 12.49 0.65 -0.89
N VAL A 706 13.05 0.56 -2.10
CA VAL A 706 12.65 -0.43 -3.10
C VAL A 706 13.84 -1.23 -3.58
N VAL A 707 13.67 -2.55 -3.60
CA VAL A 707 14.52 -3.50 -4.34
C VAL A 707 13.72 -4.07 -5.49
N VAL A 708 14.30 -4.06 -6.69
CA VAL A 708 13.77 -4.73 -7.88
C VAL A 708 14.78 -5.77 -8.32
N THR A 709 14.36 -7.03 -8.46
CA THR A 709 15.20 -8.12 -8.98
C THR A 709 14.62 -8.69 -10.27
N TYR A 710 15.51 -9.24 -11.11
CA TYR A 710 15.14 -10.06 -12.26
C TYR A 710 16.09 -11.24 -12.35
N THR A 711 15.53 -12.44 -12.28
CA THR A 711 16.28 -13.69 -12.48
C THR A 711 16.10 -14.17 -13.93
N ASP A 712 17.20 -14.50 -14.60
CA ASP A 712 17.18 -15.05 -15.96
C ASP A 712 16.70 -16.52 -15.99
N ASN A 713 16.87 -17.22 -17.12
CA ASN A 713 16.54 -18.66 -17.27
C ASN A 713 17.68 -19.61 -16.87
N GLY A 714 18.87 -19.08 -16.61
CA GLY A 714 20.15 -19.74 -16.88
C GLY A 714 20.39 -19.93 -18.38
N HIS A 715 21.65 -20.11 -18.75
CA HIS A 715 22.03 -20.33 -20.15
C HIS A 715 23.09 -21.44 -20.27
N ASN A 716 23.06 -22.16 -21.40
CA ASN A 716 23.96 -23.28 -21.71
C ASN A 716 24.09 -24.41 -20.65
N GLY A 717 23.12 -24.53 -19.73
CA GLY A 717 23.14 -25.52 -18.64
C GLY A 717 23.79 -25.02 -17.35
N LEU A 718 24.13 -23.74 -17.27
CA LEU A 718 24.51 -23.05 -16.04
C LEU A 718 23.27 -22.64 -15.23
N PRO A 719 23.42 -22.40 -13.91
CA PRO A 719 22.35 -21.82 -13.09
C PRO A 719 21.90 -20.45 -13.61
N ALA A 720 20.69 -20.05 -13.19
CA ALA A 720 20.20 -18.71 -13.44
C ALA A 720 21.01 -17.66 -12.67
N ALA A 721 21.23 -16.50 -13.28
CA ALA A 721 21.79 -15.34 -12.61
C ALA A 721 20.68 -14.31 -12.31
N GLN A 722 20.89 -13.53 -11.25
CA GLN A 722 19.98 -12.48 -10.82
C GLN A 722 20.65 -11.13 -11.00
N GLY A 723 19.93 -10.22 -11.66
CA GLY A 723 20.22 -8.80 -11.66
C GLY A 723 19.29 -8.06 -10.70
N GLU A 724 19.70 -6.87 -10.28
CA GLU A 724 18.93 -6.03 -9.36
C GLU A 724 19.10 -4.53 -9.63
N ALA A 725 18.17 -3.74 -9.11
CA ALA A 725 18.25 -2.30 -9.00
C ALA A 725 17.53 -1.84 -7.73
N THR A 726 18.01 -0.78 -7.09
CA THR A 726 17.37 -0.18 -5.91
C THR A 726 16.90 1.24 -6.19
N VAL A 727 15.85 1.67 -5.48
CA VAL A 727 15.32 3.04 -5.52
C VAL A 727 14.94 3.46 -4.11
N ARG A 728 15.50 4.59 -3.63
CA ARG A 728 15.00 5.34 -2.48
C ARG A 728 13.93 6.31 -2.95
N LEU A 729 12.87 6.46 -2.16
CA LEU A 729 11.83 7.48 -2.33
C LEU A 729 11.84 8.37 -1.10
N ASN A 730 11.83 9.69 -1.30
CA ASN A 730 11.94 10.66 -0.21
C ASN A 730 10.55 11.29 0.06
N PRO A 731 10.09 11.41 1.31
CA PRO A 731 8.92 12.22 1.60
C PRO A 731 9.20 13.70 1.28
N PHE A 732 8.17 14.46 0.88
CA PHE A 732 8.30 15.89 0.56
C PHE A 732 8.95 16.72 1.67
N LEU A 733 8.74 16.36 2.94
CA LEU A 733 9.43 16.95 4.08
C LEU A 733 10.80 16.28 4.27
N GLN A 734 11.85 17.09 4.33
CA GLN A 734 13.22 16.68 4.63
C GLN A 734 13.74 17.57 5.77
N GLN A 735 13.88 17.02 6.97
CA GLN A 735 14.41 17.73 8.13
C GLN A 735 15.93 17.91 8.04
N ALA A 736 16.46 18.91 8.74
CA ALA A 736 17.87 19.29 8.67
C ALA A 736 18.77 18.35 9.50
N GLU A 737 18.25 17.82 10.59
CA GLU A 737 18.89 16.85 11.47
C GLU A 737 19.12 15.51 10.77
N HIS A 738 18.23 15.08 9.86
CA HIS A 738 18.35 13.83 9.09
C HIS A 738 19.22 13.95 7.81
N ALA A 739 19.96 15.06 7.63
CA ALA A 739 20.90 15.17 6.52
C ALA A 739 22.04 14.14 6.65
N LEU A 740 22.16 13.26 5.64
CA LEU A 740 23.15 12.16 5.54
C LEU A 740 24.60 12.61 5.82
N THR A 741 24.95 13.87 5.55
CA THR A 741 26.21 14.44 6.05
C THR A 741 26.00 15.88 6.51
N ARG A 742 26.51 16.18 7.70
CA ARG A 742 26.37 17.46 8.40
C ARG A 742 27.78 18.02 8.67
N GLN A 743 28.24 18.98 7.88
CA GLN A 743 29.55 19.62 8.08
C GLN A 743 29.39 20.98 8.77
N GLY A 744 30.09 21.18 9.90
CA GLY A 744 30.18 22.47 10.60
C GLY A 744 28.97 22.85 11.46
N VAL A 745 27.87 22.09 11.35
CA VAL A 745 26.62 22.31 12.10
C VAL A 745 26.51 21.40 13.32
N VAL A 746 25.60 21.74 14.23
CA VAL A 746 25.17 20.85 15.33
C VAL A 746 23.65 20.76 15.39
N VAL A 747 23.13 19.57 15.71
CA VAL A 747 21.71 19.37 16.06
C VAL A 747 21.44 19.98 17.44
N TYR A 748 20.22 20.49 17.64
CA TYR A 748 19.74 20.95 18.93
C TYR A 748 18.21 20.84 19.01
N ALA A 749 17.70 20.57 20.21
CA ALA A 749 16.26 20.54 20.47
C ALA A 749 15.64 21.94 20.44
N ASP A 750 14.48 22.07 19.79
CA ASP A 750 13.68 23.29 19.66
C ASP A 750 12.20 22.89 19.46
N GLU A 751 11.35 23.10 20.47
CA GLU A 751 9.93 22.71 20.46
C GLU A 751 9.10 23.40 19.35
N ASP A 752 9.57 24.52 18.78
CA ASP A 752 8.91 25.22 17.67
C ASP A 752 9.38 24.70 16.29
N ALA A 753 10.33 23.76 16.24
CA ALA A 753 10.83 23.15 15.02
C ALA A 753 10.07 21.88 14.63
N SER A 754 10.19 21.43 13.37
CA SER A 754 9.68 20.12 12.94
C SER A 754 10.22 19.01 13.85
N ALA A 755 9.32 18.18 14.38
CA ALA A 755 9.63 17.08 15.30
C ALA A 755 10.39 17.43 16.60
N GLY A 756 10.62 18.71 16.91
CA GLY A 756 11.33 19.14 18.11
C GLY A 756 12.85 19.27 17.96
N ASN A 757 13.43 19.10 16.76
CA ASN A 757 14.87 19.25 16.50
C ASN A 757 15.14 20.19 15.31
N ALA A 758 16.36 20.73 15.27
CA ALA A 758 16.87 21.52 14.13
C ALA A 758 18.41 21.53 14.12
N VAL A 759 19.02 22.05 13.05
CA VAL A 759 20.48 22.30 13.00
C VAL A 759 20.80 23.79 13.12
N ARG A 760 21.94 24.11 13.73
CA ARG A 760 22.47 25.48 13.80
C ARG A 760 23.96 25.54 13.48
N GLY A 761 24.42 26.74 13.11
CA GLY A 761 25.81 27.01 12.77
C GLY A 761 26.11 26.79 11.27
N LEU A 762 25.09 26.69 10.42
CA LEU A 762 25.28 26.58 8.97
C LEU A 762 25.82 27.92 8.46
N GLY A 763 27.13 28.00 8.24
CA GLY A 763 27.84 29.19 7.81
C GLY A 763 28.70 28.97 6.55
N ALA A 764 29.69 29.85 6.36
CA ALA A 764 30.50 29.92 5.16
C ALA A 764 31.52 28.77 5.06
N GLY A 765 31.18 27.73 4.29
CA GLY A 765 31.98 26.51 4.13
C GLY A 765 31.34 25.27 4.76
N ASP A 766 30.19 25.46 5.42
CA ASP A 766 29.41 24.44 6.10
C ASP A 766 28.28 23.95 5.16
N TYR A 767 27.82 22.71 5.34
CA TYR A 767 26.76 22.15 4.50
C TYR A 767 25.93 21.05 5.18
N LEU A 768 24.73 20.88 4.64
CA LEU A 768 23.93 19.66 4.76
C LEU A 768 23.94 18.94 3.41
N ARG A 769 24.07 17.61 3.43
CA ARG A 769 24.05 16.74 2.24
C ARG A 769 22.86 15.79 2.31
N TYR A 770 22.09 15.70 1.23
CA TYR A 770 21.04 14.71 1.02
C TYR A 770 21.32 13.95 -0.27
N ASP A 771 21.23 12.63 -0.21
CA ASP A 771 21.57 11.72 -1.30
C ASP A 771 20.88 10.37 -1.10
N PRO A 772 20.31 9.74 -2.15
CA PRO A 772 19.99 10.31 -3.46
C PRO A 772 18.82 11.31 -3.41
N VAL A 773 18.79 12.25 -4.33
CA VAL A 773 17.68 13.18 -4.58
C VAL A 773 17.33 13.19 -6.07
N ASN A 774 16.05 13.29 -6.41
CA ASN A 774 15.57 13.50 -7.78
C ASN A 774 14.38 14.47 -7.79
N LEU A 775 14.52 15.57 -8.53
CA LEU A 775 13.57 16.70 -8.54
C LEU A 775 12.52 16.60 -9.67
N SER A 776 12.33 15.42 -10.25
CA SER A 776 11.23 15.19 -11.20
C SER A 776 9.87 15.42 -10.53
N GLY A 777 9.02 16.23 -11.15
CA GLY A 777 7.71 16.59 -10.60
C GLY A 777 7.76 17.63 -9.48
N ILE A 778 8.91 18.28 -9.24
CA ILE A 778 9.09 19.29 -8.19
C ILE A 778 9.24 20.69 -8.78
N ASP A 779 8.28 21.56 -8.48
CA ASP A 779 8.19 22.94 -8.95
C ASP A 779 8.73 23.97 -7.94
N GLY A 780 8.83 23.60 -6.67
CA GLY A 780 9.20 24.51 -5.59
C GLY A 780 9.77 23.85 -4.34
N VAL A 781 10.22 24.67 -3.40
CA VAL A 781 10.65 24.23 -2.06
C VAL A 781 10.39 25.34 -1.04
N THR A 782 9.85 24.99 0.11
CA THR A 782 9.77 25.84 1.30
C THR A 782 10.96 25.53 2.19
N VAL A 783 11.82 26.52 2.45
CA VAL A 783 12.91 26.41 3.42
C VAL A 783 12.47 27.03 4.74
N ARG A 784 12.52 26.25 5.82
CA ARG A 784 12.22 26.71 7.18
C ARG A 784 13.52 26.99 7.94
N ALA A 785 13.80 28.27 8.20
CA ALA A 785 15.08 28.71 8.76
C ALA A 785 14.97 29.97 9.63
N THR A 786 16.03 30.28 10.37
CA THR A 786 16.16 31.51 11.18
C THR A 786 17.60 32.03 11.24
N GLY A 787 17.78 33.27 11.69
CA GLY A 787 19.07 34.01 11.73
C GLY A 787 19.09 35.21 10.78
N GLY A 788 18.65 35.02 9.54
CA GLY A 788 18.55 36.06 8.51
C GLY A 788 19.77 36.10 7.58
N GLY A 789 19.57 35.74 6.31
CA GLY A 789 20.65 35.47 5.36
C GLY A 789 20.16 34.67 4.16
N ALA A 790 21.08 34.03 3.44
CA ALA A 790 20.74 33.20 2.27
C ALA A 790 20.95 31.70 2.53
N VAL A 791 19.89 30.88 2.39
CA VAL A 791 20.04 29.41 2.24
C VAL A 791 20.13 29.10 0.75
N GLN A 792 21.15 28.35 0.35
CA GLN A 792 21.52 28.11 -1.05
C GLN A 792 21.49 26.62 -1.36
N LEU A 793 20.70 26.24 -2.37
CA LEU A 793 20.60 24.86 -2.86
C LEU A 793 21.53 24.64 -4.05
N ARG A 794 22.38 23.64 -3.96
CA ARG A 794 23.46 23.31 -4.90
C ARG A 794 23.39 21.83 -5.26
N TRP A 795 23.94 21.48 -6.42
CA TRP A 795 23.82 20.14 -6.99
C TRP A 795 25.20 19.51 -7.17
N ASP A 796 25.33 18.24 -6.80
CA ASP A 796 26.51 17.36 -6.85
C ASP A 796 27.76 17.82 -6.07
N ALA A 797 27.93 19.11 -5.77
CA ALA A 797 29.02 19.63 -4.94
C ALA A 797 28.61 20.87 -4.12
N ALA A 798 29.14 20.96 -2.89
CA ALA A 798 28.89 22.08 -1.97
C ALA A 798 29.40 23.45 -2.48
N ASP A 799 30.36 23.48 -3.42
CA ASP A 799 30.89 24.71 -4.01
C ASP A 799 30.27 25.05 -5.39
N ALA A 800 29.51 24.13 -6.00
CA ALA A 800 28.81 24.34 -7.27
C ALA A 800 27.84 25.53 -7.19
N ALA A 801 27.64 26.23 -8.31
CA ALA A 801 26.76 27.41 -8.32
C ALA A 801 25.32 27.03 -7.91
N PRO A 802 24.66 27.80 -7.02
CA PRO A 802 23.34 27.44 -6.55
C PRO A 802 22.29 27.56 -7.65
N PHE A 803 21.43 26.54 -7.77
CA PHE A 803 20.30 26.52 -8.70
C PHE A 803 19.07 27.23 -8.11
N ALA A 804 18.96 27.28 -6.78
CA ALA A 804 17.95 28.01 -6.04
C ALA A 804 18.53 28.68 -4.79
N THR A 805 17.86 29.72 -4.28
CA THR A 805 18.28 30.44 -3.06
C THR A 805 17.09 31.03 -2.32
N ALA A 806 16.87 30.61 -1.08
CA ALA A 806 15.90 31.19 -0.17
C ALA A 806 16.53 32.37 0.57
N GLN A 807 15.85 33.52 0.55
CA GLN A 807 16.26 34.73 1.28
C GLN A 807 15.52 34.79 2.61
N ILE A 808 16.17 34.37 3.69
CA ILE A 808 15.60 34.26 5.03
C ILE A 808 15.51 35.66 5.66
N PRO A 809 14.32 36.16 6.04
CA PRO A 809 14.18 37.46 6.68
C PRO A 809 14.87 37.52 8.04
N ALA A 810 15.67 38.55 8.29
CA ALA A 810 16.27 38.80 9.60
C ALA A 810 15.22 39.06 10.68
N GLY A 811 15.34 38.38 11.82
CA GLY A 811 14.42 38.45 12.94
C GLY A 811 14.50 37.21 13.83
N SER A 812 13.66 37.15 14.86
CA SER A 812 13.55 35.99 15.76
C SER A 812 12.50 34.97 15.29
N GLY A 813 12.67 33.71 15.68
CA GLY A 813 11.78 32.58 15.38
C GLY A 813 11.88 32.09 13.93
N TRP A 814 11.31 30.92 13.66
CA TRP A 814 11.30 30.29 12.33
C TRP A 814 10.63 31.15 11.25
N LYS A 815 11.09 30.98 10.00
CA LYS A 815 10.58 31.63 8.80
C LYS A 815 10.48 30.59 7.69
N ASP A 816 9.28 30.40 7.18
CA ASP A 816 9.01 29.57 6.01
C ASP A 816 9.21 30.45 4.76
N VAL A 817 10.13 30.07 3.87
CA VAL A 817 10.47 30.82 2.65
C VAL A 817 10.36 29.90 1.43
N GLU A 818 9.30 30.08 0.67
CA GLU A 818 9.03 29.38 -0.58
C GLU A 818 9.90 29.92 -1.74
N VAL A 819 10.45 29.01 -2.55
CA VAL A 819 11.29 29.29 -3.72
C VAL A 819 10.87 28.39 -4.88
N GLU A 820 10.59 29.00 -6.04
CA GLU A 820 10.32 28.32 -7.31
C GLU A 820 11.62 27.70 -7.88
N LEU A 821 11.58 26.42 -8.28
CA LEU A 821 12.71 25.66 -8.81
C LEU A 821 12.76 25.68 -10.35
N ALA A 822 12.61 26.87 -10.95
CA ALA A 822 12.53 27.05 -12.42
C ALA A 822 13.74 26.54 -13.25
N ASN A 823 14.83 26.13 -12.61
CA ASN A 823 15.98 25.46 -13.24
C ASN A 823 16.44 24.24 -12.40
N ALA A 824 15.49 23.44 -11.90
CA ALA A 824 15.78 22.20 -11.19
C ALA A 824 16.73 21.29 -12.01
N PRO A 825 17.77 20.71 -11.38
CA PRO A 825 18.53 19.59 -11.94
C PRO A 825 17.63 18.43 -12.38
N GLN A 826 18.08 17.66 -13.37
CA GLN A 826 17.35 16.48 -13.88
C GLN A 826 18.11 15.19 -13.58
N GLY A 827 17.36 14.12 -13.34
CA GLY A 827 17.90 12.84 -12.90
C GLY A 827 18.17 12.81 -11.41
N SER A 828 18.84 11.74 -10.98
CA SER A 828 19.21 11.50 -9.59
C SER A 828 20.62 12.03 -9.32
N GLY A 829 20.85 12.59 -8.13
CA GLY A 829 22.14 13.14 -7.70
C GLY A 829 22.10 13.68 -6.27
N THR A 830 23.16 14.37 -5.86
CA THR A 830 23.29 14.84 -4.46
C THR A 830 22.86 16.30 -4.32
N LEU A 831 21.98 16.57 -3.35
CA LEU A 831 21.62 17.93 -2.94
C LEU A 831 22.53 18.42 -1.80
N TYR A 832 23.10 19.62 -1.98
CA TYR A 832 23.81 20.35 -0.92
C TYR A 832 23.03 21.61 -0.51
N VAL A 833 22.80 21.77 0.79
CA VAL A 833 22.24 22.98 1.41
C VAL A 833 23.36 23.73 2.10
N THR A 834 23.54 25.01 1.76
CA THR A 834 24.71 25.82 2.17
C THR A 834 24.29 27.24 2.56
N SER A 835 25.16 27.97 3.28
CA SER A 835 25.02 29.42 3.46
C SER A 835 26.36 30.16 3.36
N ASN A 836 26.30 31.49 3.36
CA ASN A 836 27.45 32.36 3.64
C ASN A 836 27.23 33.19 4.92
N ASP A 837 26.03 33.10 5.51
CA ASP A 837 25.58 33.76 6.73
C ASP A 837 25.41 32.67 7.80
N GLU A 838 25.51 32.99 9.09
CA GLU A 838 25.31 32.00 10.17
C GLU A 838 23.81 31.78 10.42
N LEU A 839 23.29 30.63 10.00
CA LEU A 839 21.87 30.29 10.07
C LEU A 839 21.59 29.04 10.91
N ALA A 840 20.34 28.92 11.35
CA ALA A 840 19.74 27.67 11.78
C ALA A 840 18.66 27.26 10.77
N VAL A 841 18.58 25.96 10.49
CA VAL A 841 17.67 25.34 9.52
C VAL A 841 16.93 24.22 10.23
N ASP A 842 15.63 24.19 10.04
CA ASP A 842 14.71 23.19 10.58
C ASP A 842 14.43 22.16 9.48
N SER A 843 13.89 22.59 8.33
CA SER A 843 13.48 21.67 7.28
C SER A 843 13.40 22.30 5.89
N LEU A 844 13.35 21.43 4.89
CA LEU A 844 13.00 21.71 3.51
C LEU A 844 11.73 20.93 3.17
N THR A 845 10.68 21.60 2.72
CA THR A 845 9.47 20.95 2.20
C THR A 845 9.40 21.18 0.70
N PHE A 846 9.66 20.13 -0.09
CA PHE A 846 9.55 20.18 -1.54
C PHE A 846 8.08 20.24 -1.98
N LEU A 847 7.83 20.89 -3.12
CA LEU A 847 6.48 21.21 -3.60
C LEU A 847 6.31 20.77 -5.05
N GLY A 848 5.24 20.03 -5.34
CA GLY A 848 4.88 19.54 -6.67
C GLY A 848 4.11 18.22 -6.57
N ASP A 849 3.89 17.57 -7.72
CA ASP A 849 3.24 16.24 -7.78
C ASP A 849 4.25 15.10 -7.49
N GLY A 850 5.55 15.37 -7.64
CA GLY A 850 6.63 14.40 -7.41
C GLY A 850 6.52 13.17 -8.32
N ALA A 851 6.61 11.99 -7.70
CA ALA A 851 6.45 10.68 -8.34
C ALA A 851 5.12 9.98 -8.01
N GLY A 852 4.18 10.66 -7.36
CA GLY A 852 2.87 10.09 -7.01
C GLY A 852 1.92 9.95 -8.20
N ASP A 853 1.14 8.88 -8.22
CA ASP A 853 0.05 8.67 -9.19
C ASP A 853 -1.17 9.50 -8.78
N VAL A 854 -1.32 10.69 -9.37
CA VAL A 854 -2.46 11.60 -9.12
C VAL A 854 -3.45 11.63 -10.29
N SER A 855 -3.20 10.85 -11.35
CA SER A 855 -4.03 10.77 -12.54
C SER A 855 -5.10 9.70 -12.38
N ALA A 856 -6.35 10.01 -12.76
CA ALA A 856 -7.42 9.00 -12.78
C ALA A 856 -7.67 8.48 -14.20
N PRO A 857 -7.93 7.17 -14.40
CA PRO A 857 -8.16 6.61 -15.71
C PRO A 857 -9.30 7.28 -16.46
N VAL A 858 -9.21 7.29 -17.78
CA VAL A 858 -10.29 7.72 -18.67
C VAL A 858 -10.90 6.51 -19.33
N VAL A 859 -12.20 6.25 -19.10
CA VAL A 859 -12.91 5.14 -19.74
C VAL A 859 -13.85 5.63 -20.83
N THR A 860 -13.62 5.16 -22.05
CA THR A 860 -14.57 5.28 -23.16
C THR A 860 -15.28 3.96 -23.42
N HIS A 861 -16.37 3.97 -24.18
CA HIS A 861 -17.12 2.75 -24.51
C HIS A 861 -17.52 2.70 -25.98
N SER A 862 -17.81 1.49 -26.46
CA SER A 862 -18.50 1.25 -27.72
C SER A 862 -19.50 0.10 -27.56
N LEU A 863 -20.58 0.13 -28.34
CA LEU A 863 -21.51 -1.00 -28.47
C LEU A 863 -21.23 -1.77 -29.77
N ASP A 864 -21.46 -3.08 -29.77
CA ASP A 864 -21.55 -3.90 -30.98
C ASP A 864 -22.90 -4.64 -30.99
N PRO A 865 -23.80 -4.38 -31.96
CA PRO A 865 -23.64 -3.40 -33.04
C PRO A 865 -23.62 -1.95 -32.53
N ALA A 866 -22.92 -1.08 -33.25
CA ALA A 866 -22.68 0.32 -32.84
C ALA A 866 -23.89 1.24 -32.93
N ALA A 867 -24.98 0.79 -33.55
CA ALA A 867 -26.25 1.50 -33.66
C ALA A 867 -27.41 0.51 -33.57
N PRO A 868 -28.59 0.93 -33.08
CA PRO A 868 -29.79 0.11 -33.05
C PRO A 868 -30.14 -0.49 -34.41
N THR A 869 -30.47 -1.78 -34.41
CA THR A 869 -30.77 -2.57 -35.62
C THR A 869 -32.27 -2.76 -35.86
N GLY A 870 -33.08 -2.56 -34.83
CA GLY A 870 -34.53 -2.75 -34.82
C GLY A 870 -35.32 -1.44 -34.77
N VAL A 871 -36.53 -1.47 -35.35
CA VAL A 871 -37.42 -0.32 -35.52
C VAL A 871 -37.67 0.41 -34.21
N GLY A 872 -37.48 1.74 -34.23
CA GLY A 872 -37.74 2.59 -33.07
C GLY A 872 -36.53 2.82 -32.18
N GLY A 873 -35.32 2.50 -32.65
CA GLY A 873 -34.08 2.73 -31.92
C GLY A 873 -33.75 1.65 -30.88
N VAL A 874 -34.24 0.42 -31.09
CA VAL A 874 -33.95 -0.75 -30.24
C VAL A 874 -32.98 -1.70 -30.94
N TYR A 875 -32.33 -2.56 -30.16
CA TYR A 875 -31.47 -3.62 -30.68
C TYR A 875 -32.26 -4.92 -30.80
N ASN A 876 -32.50 -5.38 -32.04
CA ASN A 876 -33.16 -6.67 -32.31
C ASN A 876 -32.18 -7.84 -32.45
N VAL A 877 -30.94 -7.63 -32.01
CA VAL A 877 -29.90 -8.63 -31.84
C VAL A 877 -29.22 -8.40 -30.49
N PRO A 878 -28.50 -9.39 -29.93
CA PRO A 878 -27.66 -9.19 -28.75
C PRO A 878 -26.68 -8.02 -28.90
N VAL A 879 -26.40 -7.33 -27.79
CA VAL A 879 -25.49 -6.18 -27.74
C VAL A 879 -24.28 -6.53 -26.89
N THR A 880 -23.08 -6.25 -27.38
CA THR A 880 -21.84 -6.32 -26.58
C THR A 880 -21.39 -4.91 -26.23
N LEU A 881 -21.22 -4.63 -24.93
CA LEU A 881 -20.52 -3.45 -24.46
C LEU A 881 -19.01 -3.74 -24.47
N ALA A 882 -18.23 -2.90 -25.13
CA ALA A 882 -16.77 -2.87 -24.99
C ALA A 882 -16.35 -1.60 -24.26
N LEU A 883 -15.45 -1.74 -23.30
CA LEU A 883 -14.85 -0.65 -22.52
C LEU A 883 -13.40 -0.47 -22.93
N HIS A 884 -13.01 0.78 -23.17
CA HIS A 884 -11.66 1.17 -23.59
C HIS A 884 -11.12 2.16 -22.55
N PRO A 885 -10.55 1.66 -21.45
CA PRO A 885 -9.81 2.48 -20.49
C PRO A 885 -8.46 2.92 -21.09
N THR A 886 -8.04 4.13 -20.76
CA THR A 886 -6.72 4.70 -21.05
C THR A 886 -6.23 5.42 -19.81
N ASP A 887 -4.94 5.27 -19.53
CA ASP A 887 -4.31 5.68 -18.29
C ASP A 887 -2.82 5.95 -18.54
N ASP A 888 -2.17 6.74 -17.71
CA ASP A 888 -0.71 6.91 -17.63
C ASP A 888 -0.05 5.87 -16.72
N GLY A 889 -0.80 5.26 -15.79
CA GLY A 889 -0.43 4.08 -15.00
C GLY A 889 -0.90 2.75 -15.59
N ALA A 890 -0.82 1.69 -14.75
CA ALA A 890 -1.38 0.38 -15.06
C ALA A 890 -2.79 0.25 -14.45
N LEU A 891 -3.68 -0.52 -15.08
CA LEU A 891 -5.08 -0.67 -14.61
C LEU A 891 -5.25 -1.80 -13.60
N ALA A 892 -5.75 -1.50 -12.39
CA ALA A 892 -6.13 -2.53 -11.42
C ALA A 892 -7.49 -3.16 -11.70
N SER A 893 -8.48 -2.37 -12.14
CA SER A 893 -9.80 -2.92 -12.48
C SER A 893 -10.57 -2.10 -13.51
N VAL A 894 -11.41 -2.81 -14.27
CA VAL A 894 -12.46 -2.21 -15.10
C VAL A 894 -13.77 -2.80 -14.63
N GLN A 895 -14.76 -1.95 -14.31
CA GLN A 895 -16.00 -2.38 -13.67
C GLN A 895 -17.23 -1.80 -14.38
N TYR A 896 -18.34 -2.53 -14.31
CA TYR A 896 -19.66 -2.03 -14.69
C TYR A 896 -20.71 -2.30 -13.61
N SER A 897 -21.77 -1.48 -13.59
CA SER A 897 -22.92 -1.62 -12.71
C SER A 897 -24.22 -1.64 -13.52
N LEU A 898 -25.20 -2.41 -13.04
CA LEU A 898 -26.56 -2.52 -13.59
C LEU A 898 -27.64 -1.88 -12.70
N ASP A 899 -27.25 -1.38 -11.52
CA ASP A 899 -28.15 -0.93 -10.45
C ASP A 899 -27.88 0.51 -9.98
N GLY A 900 -27.23 1.32 -10.83
CA GLY A 900 -26.93 2.72 -10.55
C GLY A 900 -25.75 2.93 -9.61
N GLY A 901 -24.81 1.98 -9.58
CA GLY A 901 -23.57 2.06 -8.84
C GLY A 901 -23.62 1.46 -7.44
N ALA A 902 -24.72 0.77 -7.08
CA ALA A 902 -24.86 0.11 -5.78
C ALA A 902 -24.05 -1.21 -5.72
N ALA A 903 -23.92 -1.93 -6.83
CA ALA A 903 -23.00 -3.05 -7.00
C ALA A 903 -22.19 -2.90 -8.30
N TRP A 904 -20.91 -3.29 -8.23
CA TRP A 904 -19.95 -3.21 -9.34
C TRP A 904 -19.41 -4.61 -9.68
N THR A 905 -19.45 -4.96 -10.95
CA THR A 905 -18.94 -6.22 -11.50
C THR A 905 -17.66 -5.96 -12.28
N THR A 906 -16.56 -6.61 -11.90
CA THR A 906 -15.28 -6.52 -12.62
C THR A 906 -15.35 -7.25 -13.96
N VAL A 907 -14.94 -6.55 -15.03
CA VAL A 907 -14.78 -7.09 -16.39
C VAL A 907 -13.35 -7.61 -16.52
N ARG A 908 -13.19 -8.89 -16.87
CA ARG A 908 -11.87 -9.46 -17.18
C ARG A 908 -11.54 -9.22 -18.65
N ALA A 909 -10.36 -8.70 -18.95
CA ALA A 909 -9.87 -8.59 -20.32
C ALA A 909 -9.76 -9.98 -20.95
N THR A 910 -10.30 -10.15 -22.17
CA THR A 910 -10.10 -11.34 -22.99
C THR A 910 -9.40 -10.91 -24.27
N ASN A 911 -8.19 -11.42 -24.51
CA ASN A 911 -7.31 -10.99 -25.62
C ASN A 911 -7.11 -9.45 -25.67
N GLY A 912 -6.95 -8.82 -24.50
CA GLY A 912 -6.76 -7.36 -24.36
C GLY A 912 -8.03 -6.52 -24.44
N ALA A 913 -9.22 -7.10 -24.61
CA ALA A 913 -10.48 -6.36 -24.69
C ALA A 913 -11.39 -6.60 -23.47
N TYR A 914 -11.91 -5.52 -22.87
CA TYR A 914 -12.89 -5.56 -21.79
C TYR A 914 -14.31 -5.56 -22.37
N THR A 915 -14.93 -6.73 -22.50
CA THR A 915 -16.25 -6.87 -23.14
C THR A 915 -17.29 -7.55 -22.25
N VAL A 916 -18.56 -7.13 -22.39
CA VAL A 916 -19.72 -7.63 -21.64
C VAL A 916 -20.90 -7.86 -22.59
N PRO A 917 -21.35 -9.11 -22.82
CA PRO A 917 -22.45 -9.42 -23.73
C PRO A 917 -23.82 -9.38 -23.04
N PHE A 918 -24.83 -8.86 -23.74
CA PHE A 918 -26.22 -8.79 -23.31
C PHE A 918 -27.12 -9.44 -24.36
N THR A 919 -27.80 -10.53 -23.98
CA THR A 919 -28.50 -11.45 -24.90
C THR A 919 -30.00 -11.59 -24.63
N THR A 920 -30.57 -10.73 -23.77
CA THR A 920 -31.96 -10.80 -23.32
C THR A 920 -32.64 -9.45 -23.41
N ASP A 921 -33.93 -9.45 -23.70
CA ASP A 921 -34.75 -8.25 -23.85
C ASP A 921 -34.73 -7.34 -22.61
N GLY A 922 -35.09 -6.08 -22.84
CA GLY A 922 -35.28 -5.07 -21.82
C GLY A 922 -34.38 -3.86 -21.98
N ALA A 923 -34.81 -2.75 -21.38
CA ALA A 923 -34.02 -1.54 -21.26
C ALA A 923 -32.89 -1.73 -20.23
N ARG A 924 -31.69 -1.28 -20.58
CA ARG A 924 -30.48 -1.32 -19.74
C ARG A 924 -29.94 0.09 -19.62
N MET A 925 -29.69 0.52 -18.38
CA MET A 925 -28.84 1.67 -18.08
C MET A 925 -27.65 1.12 -17.32
N LEU A 926 -26.47 1.20 -17.92
CA LEU A 926 -25.23 0.73 -17.32
C LEU A 926 -24.39 1.93 -16.91
N GLN A 927 -23.71 1.78 -15.78
CA GLN A 927 -22.58 2.63 -15.41
C GLN A 927 -21.28 1.83 -15.56
N TYR A 928 -20.18 2.52 -15.85
CA TYR A 928 -18.87 1.91 -15.96
C TYR A 928 -17.79 2.83 -15.40
N ARG A 929 -16.71 2.23 -14.89
CA ARG A 929 -15.53 2.92 -14.37
C ARG A 929 -14.30 2.03 -14.50
N ALA A 930 -13.11 2.62 -14.36
CA ALA A 930 -11.88 1.91 -14.13
C ALA A 930 -11.18 2.49 -12.89
N THR A 931 -10.24 1.71 -12.37
CA THR A 931 -9.35 2.08 -11.27
C THR A 931 -7.95 1.66 -11.70
N ASP A 932 -6.98 2.56 -11.60
CA ASP A 932 -5.57 2.25 -11.82
C ASP A 932 -4.98 1.43 -10.65
N THR A 933 -3.71 1.06 -10.78
CA THR A 933 -2.93 0.43 -9.72
C THR A 933 -2.66 1.35 -8.54
N GLY A 934 -2.70 2.68 -8.74
CA GLY A 934 -2.59 3.65 -7.66
C GLY A 934 -3.84 3.82 -6.79
N GLY A 935 -4.99 3.37 -7.25
CA GLY A 935 -6.29 3.53 -6.60
C GLY A 935 -7.12 4.70 -7.09
N ASN A 936 -6.66 5.52 -8.05
CA ASN A 936 -7.50 6.60 -8.58
C ASN A 936 -8.62 6.01 -9.43
N ILE A 937 -9.82 6.60 -9.33
CA ILE A 937 -11.04 6.06 -9.93
C ILE A 937 -11.51 7.01 -11.03
N SER A 938 -11.66 6.48 -12.24
CA SER A 938 -12.21 7.21 -13.38
C SER A 938 -13.57 7.84 -13.05
N ALA A 939 -13.86 9.01 -13.62
CA ALA A 939 -15.22 9.52 -13.65
C ALA A 939 -16.21 8.46 -14.19
N VAL A 940 -17.32 8.23 -13.47
CA VAL A 940 -18.30 7.19 -13.83
C VAL A 940 -18.97 7.55 -15.15
N GLY A 941 -18.70 6.76 -16.18
CA GLY A 941 -19.41 6.82 -17.45
C GLY A 941 -20.74 6.08 -17.40
N SER A 942 -21.64 6.37 -18.33
CA SER A 942 -22.93 5.68 -18.44
C SER A 942 -23.35 5.47 -19.88
N VAL A 943 -23.98 4.32 -20.16
CA VAL A 943 -24.53 3.98 -21.47
C VAL A 943 -25.93 3.36 -21.31
N GLY A 944 -26.85 3.77 -22.18
CA GLY A 944 -28.23 3.28 -22.20
C GLY A 944 -28.58 2.64 -23.53
N PHE A 945 -29.19 1.46 -23.51
CA PHE A 945 -29.74 0.80 -24.69
C PHE A 945 -30.91 -0.11 -24.33
N THR A 946 -31.73 -0.47 -25.32
CA THR A 946 -32.85 -1.40 -25.16
C THR A 946 -32.69 -2.53 -26.15
N ILE A 947 -32.74 -3.78 -25.66
CA ILE A 947 -32.86 -4.97 -26.50
C ILE A 947 -34.33 -5.36 -26.61
N ASP A 948 -34.77 -5.64 -27.83
CA ASP A 948 -36.09 -6.20 -28.17
C ASP A 948 -35.88 -7.12 -29.39
N LEU A 949 -35.59 -8.39 -29.13
CA LEU A 949 -35.23 -9.39 -30.13
C LEU A 949 -36.39 -9.73 -31.08
N ASP A 950 -37.63 -9.37 -30.74
CA ASP A 950 -38.82 -9.54 -31.58
C ASP A 950 -39.06 -8.32 -32.51
N ALA A 951 -38.30 -7.22 -32.36
CA ALA A 951 -38.48 -6.02 -33.17
C ALA A 951 -38.05 -6.21 -34.65
N PRO A 952 -38.82 -5.71 -35.64
CA PRO A 952 -38.42 -5.73 -37.05
C PRO A 952 -37.15 -4.92 -37.31
N ASN A 953 -36.41 -5.23 -38.40
CA ASN A 953 -35.21 -4.48 -38.80
C ASN A 953 -35.53 -3.02 -39.19
N GLU A 954 -34.61 -2.09 -38.90
CA GLU A 954 -34.71 -0.69 -39.34
C GLU A 954 -34.73 -0.57 -40.89
N PRO A 955 -35.66 0.21 -41.49
CA PRO A 955 -35.74 0.37 -42.93
C PRO A 955 -34.52 1.07 -43.53
N THR A 956 -33.97 0.50 -44.60
CA THR A 956 -32.71 0.98 -45.21
C THR A 956 -32.90 1.81 -46.48
N VAL A 957 -34.02 1.69 -47.19
CA VAL A 957 -34.21 2.30 -48.51
C VAL A 957 -34.72 3.74 -48.39
N ILE A 958 -34.06 4.69 -49.08
CA ILE A 958 -34.48 6.09 -49.09
C ILE A 958 -35.79 6.24 -49.88
N SER A 959 -36.80 6.87 -49.26
CA SER A 959 -38.04 7.27 -49.92
C SER A 959 -38.07 8.77 -50.23
N LYS A 960 -38.99 9.18 -51.11
CA LYS A 960 -39.26 10.58 -51.45
C LYS A 960 -40.77 10.83 -51.51
N THR A 961 -41.27 11.65 -50.60
CA THR A 961 -42.64 12.18 -50.63
C THR A 961 -42.76 13.37 -51.57
N THR A 962 -43.84 13.39 -52.35
CA THR A 962 -44.28 14.53 -53.18
C THR A 962 -45.73 14.86 -52.84
N VAL A 963 -46.07 16.15 -52.90
CA VAL A 963 -47.37 16.66 -52.45
C VAL A 963 -48.00 17.50 -53.55
N SER A 964 -49.23 17.16 -53.91
CA SER A 964 -50.06 17.90 -54.86
C SER A 964 -51.34 18.36 -54.16
N VAL A 965 -51.72 19.63 -54.40
CA VAL A 965 -52.96 20.22 -53.86
C VAL A 965 -53.88 20.48 -55.06
N PRO A 966 -54.85 19.59 -55.37
CA PRO A 966 -55.65 19.70 -56.61
C PRO A 966 -56.44 21.01 -56.70
N SER A 967 -56.91 21.52 -55.57
CA SER A 967 -57.56 22.83 -55.44
C SER A 967 -56.70 23.76 -54.57
N PRO A 968 -55.69 24.45 -55.12
CA PRO A 968 -54.73 25.26 -54.35
C PRO A 968 -55.35 26.53 -53.73
N ARG A 969 -56.64 26.81 -53.99
CA ARG A 969 -57.43 27.83 -53.31
C ARG A 969 -58.83 27.31 -53.03
N VAL A 970 -59.28 27.41 -51.78
CA VAL A 970 -60.63 27.02 -51.33
C VAL A 970 -61.28 28.15 -50.52
N GLY A 971 -62.60 28.09 -50.34
CA GLY A 971 -63.30 28.94 -49.36
C GLY A 971 -63.16 28.37 -47.95
N TYR A 972 -63.24 29.21 -46.92
CA TYR A 972 -63.35 28.77 -45.53
C TYR A 972 -64.55 27.82 -45.35
N GLY A 973 -64.33 26.64 -44.76
CA GLY A 973 -65.34 25.58 -44.64
C GLY A 973 -65.61 24.75 -45.90
N ALA A 974 -64.94 25.02 -47.03
CA ALA A 974 -65.04 24.16 -48.22
C ALA A 974 -64.07 22.97 -48.10
N PRO A 975 -64.41 21.79 -48.65
CA PRO A 975 -63.51 20.63 -48.61
C PRO A 975 -62.22 20.93 -49.37
N GLY A 976 -61.10 20.78 -48.69
CA GLY A 976 -59.77 20.74 -49.28
C GLY A 976 -59.24 19.31 -49.29
N GLU A 977 -58.44 18.96 -50.30
CA GLU A 977 -57.78 17.65 -50.39
C GLU A 977 -56.32 17.84 -50.79
N VAL A 978 -55.49 16.86 -50.43
CA VAL A 978 -54.09 16.74 -50.81
C VAL A 978 -53.85 15.34 -51.34
N VAL A 979 -53.18 15.22 -52.48
CA VAL A 979 -52.67 13.94 -52.96
C VAL A 979 -51.19 13.87 -52.58
N VAL A 980 -50.83 12.86 -51.80
CA VAL A 980 -49.46 12.58 -51.39
C VAL A 980 -48.99 11.32 -52.09
N THR A 981 -47.82 11.36 -52.72
CA THR A 981 -47.22 10.21 -53.42
C THR A 981 -45.81 10.00 -52.91
N VAL A 982 -45.49 8.76 -52.53
CA VAL A 982 -44.18 8.38 -51.98
C VAL A 982 -43.54 7.35 -52.89
N THR A 983 -42.30 7.60 -53.30
CA THR A 983 -41.54 6.73 -54.20
C THR A 983 -40.22 6.32 -53.55
N GLY A 984 -39.83 5.06 -53.68
CA GLY A 984 -38.50 4.55 -53.30
C GLY A 984 -37.90 3.70 -54.42
N ALA A 985 -36.58 3.47 -54.37
CA ALA A 985 -35.93 2.60 -55.35
C ALA A 985 -36.26 1.12 -55.07
N GLY A 986 -36.60 0.35 -56.11
CA GLY A 986 -36.76 -1.11 -56.00
C GLY A 986 -38.11 -1.63 -55.47
N GLY A 987 -39.07 -0.76 -55.13
CA GLY A 987 -40.40 -1.18 -54.67
C GLY A 987 -41.39 -0.02 -54.55
N ILE A 988 -42.57 -0.31 -53.99
CA ILE A 988 -43.67 0.63 -53.80
C ILE A 988 -43.85 0.84 -52.29
N PRO A 989 -43.61 2.05 -51.74
CA PRO A 989 -43.80 2.34 -50.32
C PRO A 989 -45.26 2.20 -49.87
N THR A 990 -45.44 1.69 -48.65
CA THR A 990 -46.75 1.47 -48.00
C THR A 990 -46.77 2.12 -46.62
N GLY A 991 -47.94 2.23 -45.97
CA GLY A 991 -48.06 2.79 -44.62
C GLY A 991 -48.53 4.24 -44.56
N ASP A 992 -48.43 4.86 -43.39
CA ASP A 992 -49.16 6.09 -43.05
C ASP A 992 -48.48 7.40 -43.48
N VAL A 993 -49.32 8.37 -43.83
CA VAL A 993 -48.96 9.75 -44.14
C VAL A 993 -49.80 10.72 -43.31
N VAL A 994 -49.13 11.67 -42.67
CA VAL A 994 -49.74 12.75 -41.89
C VAL A 994 -49.54 14.09 -42.59
N VAL A 995 -50.61 14.85 -42.81
CA VAL A 995 -50.57 16.21 -43.35
C VAL A 995 -50.78 17.21 -42.23
N SER A 996 -49.86 18.16 -42.10
CA SER A 996 -49.88 19.20 -41.07
C SER A 996 -49.84 20.62 -41.67
N ALA A 997 -50.44 21.58 -40.97
CA ALA A 997 -50.35 23.01 -41.28
C ALA A 997 -49.84 23.74 -40.04
N GLY A 998 -48.67 24.41 -40.14
CA GLY A 998 -48.06 25.09 -39.00
C GLY A 998 -47.72 24.17 -37.81
N GLY A 999 -47.51 22.88 -38.05
CA GLY A 999 -47.23 21.87 -37.01
C GLY A 999 -48.47 21.17 -36.44
N VAL A 1000 -49.69 21.60 -36.77
CA VAL A 1000 -50.93 20.93 -36.35
C VAL A 1000 -51.36 19.92 -37.41
N GLU A 1001 -51.73 18.70 -37.01
CA GLU A 1001 -52.31 17.69 -37.91
C GLU A 1001 -53.66 18.17 -38.46
N VAL A 1002 -53.81 18.17 -39.79
CA VAL A 1002 -55.02 18.64 -40.50
C VAL A 1002 -55.57 17.60 -41.47
N GLY A 1003 -54.97 16.42 -41.54
CA GLY A 1003 -55.44 15.28 -42.32
C GLY A 1003 -54.46 14.11 -42.23
N ARG A 1004 -54.96 12.88 -42.36
CA ARG A 1004 -54.17 11.65 -42.34
C ARG A 1004 -54.73 10.64 -43.34
N GLY A 1005 -53.87 9.82 -43.92
CA GLY A 1005 -54.29 8.67 -44.72
C GLY A 1005 -53.14 7.68 -44.94
N THR A 1006 -53.50 6.45 -45.25
CA THR A 1006 -52.56 5.36 -45.55
C THR A 1006 -52.33 5.27 -47.06
N LEU A 1007 -51.09 5.02 -47.48
CA LEU A 1007 -50.72 4.82 -48.88
C LEU A 1007 -51.34 3.53 -49.44
N SER A 1008 -51.94 3.64 -50.63
CA SER A 1008 -52.29 2.53 -51.51
C SER A 1008 -51.49 2.70 -52.81
N ASP A 1009 -50.76 1.68 -53.23
CA ASP A 1009 -49.87 1.72 -54.42
C ASP A 1009 -48.92 2.94 -54.45
N GLY A 1010 -48.40 3.34 -53.28
CA GLY A 1010 -47.49 4.47 -53.14
C GLY A 1010 -48.16 5.86 -53.16
N SER A 1011 -49.49 5.96 -53.09
CA SER A 1011 -50.21 7.24 -53.06
C SER A 1011 -51.42 7.25 -52.11
N ALA A 1012 -51.75 8.41 -51.56
CA ALA A 1012 -52.93 8.64 -50.73
C ALA A 1012 -53.58 9.99 -51.08
N THR A 1013 -54.91 10.01 -51.24
CA THR A 1013 -55.70 11.24 -51.26
C THR A 1013 -56.25 11.48 -49.87
N ILE A 1014 -55.87 12.61 -49.27
CA ILE A 1014 -56.14 12.95 -47.87
C ILE A 1014 -57.04 14.19 -47.84
N ALA A 1015 -58.21 14.07 -47.22
CA ALA A 1015 -59.08 15.20 -46.94
C ALA A 1015 -58.51 16.08 -45.82
N LEU A 1016 -58.66 17.39 -45.95
CA LEU A 1016 -58.18 18.38 -44.99
C LEU A 1016 -59.31 18.88 -44.09
N GLU A 1017 -58.95 19.25 -42.86
CA GLU A 1017 -59.82 19.91 -41.89
C GLU A 1017 -60.47 21.18 -42.50
N PRO A 1018 -61.82 21.23 -42.66
CA PRO A 1018 -62.50 22.34 -43.32
C PRO A 1018 -62.38 23.68 -42.58
N ARG A 1019 -62.00 23.69 -41.30
CA ARG A 1019 -61.85 24.90 -40.47
C ARG A 1019 -60.46 25.54 -40.50
N LEU A 1020 -59.58 25.13 -41.43
CA LEU A 1020 -58.32 25.85 -41.71
C LEU A 1020 -58.57 27.36 -41.86
N SER A 1021 -57.86 28.18 -41.10
CA SER A 1021 -58.10 29.64 -41.02
C SER A 1021 -57.88 30.34 -42.37
N VAL A 1022 -58.52 31.49 -42.60
CA VAL A 1022 -58.32 32.27 -43.84
C VAL A 1022 -56.88 32.78 -43.91
N GLY A 1023 -56.16 32.37 -44.97
CA GLY A 1023 -54.73 32.63 -45.10
C GLY A 1023 -54.06 31.75 -46.15
N SER A 1024 -52.73 31.84 -46.23
CA SER A 1024 -51.89 30.97 -47.05
C SER A 1024 -51.19 29.96 -46.16
N HIS A 1025 -51.56 28.69 -46.28
CA HIS A 1025 -50.98 27.58 -45.52
C HIS A 1025 -49.92 26.86 -46.35
N ILE A 1026 -48.81 26.52 -45.71
CA ILE A 1026 -47.89 25.48 -46.17
C ILE A 1026 -48.35 24.19 -45.50
N LEU A 1027 -48.68 23.19 -46.31
CA LEU A 1027 -49.09 21.87 -45.87
C LEU A 1027 -47.87 20.95 -45.98
N THR A 1028 -47.43 20.39 -44.86
CA THR A 1028 -46.33 19.42 -44.82
C THR A 1028 -46.90 18.02 -44.69
N ALA A 1029 -46.73 17.19 -45.71
CA ALA A 1029 -47.05 15.77 -45.64
C ALA A 1029 -45.80 15.00 -45.24
N SER A 1030 -45.89 14.19 -44.18
CA SER A 1030 -44.81 13.36 -43.67
C SER A 1030 -45.21 11.89 -43.75
N TYR A 1031 -44.40 11.11 -44.45
CA TYR A 1031 -44.50 9.66 -44.53
C TYR A 1031 -43.75 9.02 -43.36
N LEU A 1032 -44.41 8.11 -42.64
CA LEU A 1032 -43.96 7.58 -41.35
C LEU A 1032 -43.07 6.32 -41.42
N ALA A 1033 -42.56 5.98 -42.60
CA ALA A 1033 -41.81 4.74 -42.92
C ALA A 1033 -42.67 3.46 -42.96
N ASP A 1034 -42.07 2.40 -43.52
CA ASP A 1034 -42.49 1.00 -43.39
C ASP A 1034 -41.26 0.11 -43.14
N GLU A 1035 -41.39 -1.22 -43.22
CA GLU A 1035 -40.30 -2.19 -42.99
C GLU A 1035 -39.11 -2.06 -43.98
N VAL A 1036 -39.27 -1.34 -45.09
CA VAL A 1036 -38.26 -1.23 -46.16
C VAL A 1036 -37.84 0.22 -46.39
N PHE A 1037 -38.78 1.15 -46.35
CA PHE A 1037 -38.61 2.54 -46.79
C PHE A 1037 -38.56 3.53 -45.63
N LYS A 1038 -37.49 4.32 -45.56
CA LYS A 1038 -37.28 5.39 -44.56
C LYS A 1038 -38.35 6.48 -44.64
N THR A 1039 -38.54 7.22 -43.55
CA THR A 1039 -39.39 8.41 -43.51
C THR A 1039 -38.97 9.43 -44.57
N SER A 1040 -39.95 10.17 -45.12
CA SER A 1040 -39.67 11.36 -45.94
C SER A 1040 -40.83 12.34 -45.87
N SER A 1041 -40.63 13.56 -46.35
CA SER A 1041 -41.66 14.60 -46.34
C SER A 1041 -41.65 15.45 -47.60
N GLY A 1042 -42.79 16.08 -47.87
CA GLY A 1042 -42.97 17.02 -48.97
C GLY A 1042 -43.94 18.13 -48.57
N ILE A 1043 -43.90 19.24 -49.31
CA ILE A 1043 -44.74 20.41 -49.02
C ILE A 1043 -45.67 20.76 -50.18
N GLY A 1044 -46.92 21.09 -49.85
CA GLY A 1044 -47.92 21.69 -50.73
C GLY A 1044 -48.33 23.07 -50.21
N ARG A 1045 -49.05 23.85 -51.04
CA ARG A 1045 -49.56 25.16 -50.64
C ARG A 1045 -51.06 25.25 -50.89
N LEU A 1046 -51.81 25.64 -49.86
CA LEU A 1046 -53.25 25.89 -49.92
C LEU A 1046 -53.54 27.33 -49.49
N ILE A 1047 -54.41 28.02 -50.24
CA ILE A 1047 -54.88 29.35 -49.85
C ILE A 1047 -56.37 29.27 -49.49
N VAL A 1048 -56.69 29.43 -48.21
CA VAL A 1048 -58.08 29.54 -47.75
C VAL A 1048 -58.51 31.01 -47.87
N SER A 1049 -59.60 31.24 -48.60
CA SER A 1049 -60.21 32.56 -48.79
C SER A 1049 -61.50 32.71 -47.97
N LYS A 1050 -61.87 33.95 -47.61
CA LYS A 1050 -63.10 34.20 -46.85
C LYS A 1050 -64.32 33.63 -47.56
N ALA A 1051 -65.20 32.97 -46.82
CA ALA A 1051 -66.51 32.58 -47.31
C ALA A 1051 -67.48 33.78 -47.31
N ALA A 1052 -68.51 33.74 -48.15
CA ALA A 1052 -69.64 34.67 -48.00
C ALA A 1052 -70.45 34.29 -46.75
N SER A 1053 -70.85 35.26 -45.94
CA SER A 1053 -71.89 35.02 -44.94
C SER A 1053 -73.27 34.99 -45.60
N VAL A 1054 -74.12 34.06 -45.16
CA VAL A 1054 -75.55 33.97 -45.44
C VAL A 1054 -76.28 34.36 -44.16
N LEU A 1055 -77.33 35.17 -44.27
CA LEU A 1055 -78.02 35.75 -43.13
C LEU A 1055 -79.54 35.62 -43.32
N THR A 1056 -80.19 34.90 -42.41
CA THR A 1056 -81.65 34.79 -42.35
C THR A 1056 -82.17 35.44 -41.07
N ALA A 1057 -83.38 36.00 -41.12
CA ALA A 1057 -83.98 36.65 -39.96
C ALA A 1057 -85.51 36.60 -40.03
N SER A 1058 -86.15 36.51 -38.87
CA SER A 1058 -87.61 36.49 -38.71
C SER A 1058 -88.03 37.25 -37.45
N VAL A 1059 -89.22 37.87 -37.46
CA VAL A 1059 -89.71 38.70 -36.35
C VAL A 1059 -91.13 38.29 -35.99
N SER A 1060 -91.37 38.04 -34.70
CA SER A 1060 -92.64 37.51 -34.19
C SER A 1060 -93.00 38.09 -32.81
N PRO A 1061 -94.29 38.43 -32.55
CA PRO A 1061 -95.38 38.47 -33.52
C PRO A 1061 -95.22 39.61 -34.53
N ASN A 1062 -95.81 39.45 -35.71
CA ASN A 1062 -95.83 40.47 -36.76
C ASN A 1062 -97.10 40.28 -37.62
N PRO A 1063 -98.11 41.18 -37.53
CA PRO A 1063 -98.09 42.44 -36.80
C PRO A 1063 -98.03 42.29 -35.27
N VAL A 1064 -97.42 43.27 -34.59
CA VAL A 1064 -97.31 43.36 -33.13
C VAL A 1064 -98.19 44.48 -32.58
N LYS A 1065 -98.62 44.38 -31.32
CA LYS A 1065 -99.36 45.44 -30.62
C LYS A 1065 -98.40 46.45 -29.98
N PRO A 1066 -98.72 47.76 -29.89
CA PRO A 1066 -97.79 48.78 -29.35
C PRO A 1066 -97.25 48.52 -27.95
N ALA A 1067 -97.98 47.75 -27.12
CA ALA A 1067 -97.58 47.40 -25.75
C ALA A 1067 -96.70 46.13 -25.66
N VAL A 1068 -96.47 45.42 -26.78
CA VAL A 1068 -95.75 44.15 -26.86
C VAL A 1068 -94.42 44.36 -27.59
N ALA A 1069 -93.34 43.80 -27.06
CA ALA A 1069 -92.06 43.72 -27.76
C ALA A 1069 -92.11 42.51 -28.71
N ALA A 1070 -91.71 42.69 -29.97
CA ALA A 1070 -91.53 41.57 -30.89
C ALA A 1070 -90.12 40.98 -30.73
N GLN A 1071 -89.98 39.66 -30.79
CA GLN A 1071 -88.70 38.99 -30.83
C GLN A 1071 -88.21 38.92 -32.27
N LEU A 1072 -86.96 39.33 -32.50
CA LEU A 1072 -86.24 39.18 -33.74
C LEU A 1072 -85.23 38.05 -33.60
N THR A 1073 -85.45 36.94 -34.31
CA THR A 1073 -84.52 35.81 -34.40
C THR A 1073 -83.71 35.95 -35.68
N ILE A 1074 -82.39 35.81 -35.58
CA ILE A 1074 -81.40 35.95 -36.64
C ILE A 1074 -80.54 34.68 -36.62
N HIS A 1075 -80.27 34.11 -37.79
CA HIS A 1075 -79.31 33.04 -37.98
C HIS A 1075 -78.32 33.45 -39.07
N ALA A 1076 -77.02 33.33 -38.80
CA ALA A 1076 -75.98 33.52 -39.79
C ALA A 1076 -75.13 32.25 -39.93
N GLU A 1077 -74.81 31.91 -41.17
CA GLU A 1077 -73.91 30.82 -41.53
C GLU A 1077 -72.95 31.27 -42.64
N THR A 1078 -71.93 30.47 -42.94
CA THR A 1078 -71.14 30.62 -44.16
C THR A 1078 -71.89 30.01 -45.34
N ALA A 1079 -71.57 30.43 -46.57
CA ALA A 1079 -72.04 29.76 -47.78
C ALA A 1079 -71.55 28.30 -47.94
N THR A 1080 -70.77 27.80 -46.97
CA THR A 1080 -70.30 26.41 -46.85
C THR A 1080 -70.99 25.65 -45.71
N GLY A 1081 -71.98 26.24 -45.02
CA GLY A 1081 -72.77 25.60 -43.97
C GLY A 1081 -72.09 25.53 -42.59
N LEU A 1082 -71.10 26.38 -42.32
CA LEU A 1082 -70.55 26.56 -40.97
C LEU A 1082 -71.30 27.68 -40.24
N ALA A 1083 -71.53 27.53 -38.94
CA ALA A 1083 -72.10 28.59 -38.10
C ALA A 1083 -71.33 29.91 -38.24
N GLY A 1084 -72.07 31.03 -38.32
CA GLY A 1084 -71.51 32.37 -38.40
C GLY A 1084 -71.06 32.88 -37.03
N GLU A 1085 -69.89 33.50 -36.96
CA GLU A 1085 -69.31 34.05 -35.73
C GLU A 1085 -69.37 35.58 -35.70
N GLY A 1086 -69.35 36.18 -34.51
CA GLY A 1086 -69.21 37.63 -34.35
C GLY A 1086 -70.52 38.37 -34.10
N THR A 1087 -70.59 39.64 -34.49
CA THR A 1087 -71.69 40.55 -34.09
C THR A 1087 -72.61 40.93 -35.25
N VAL A 1088 -73.90 41.02 -34.93
CA VAL A 1088 -74.96 41.53 -35.81
C VAL A 1088 -75.50 42.85 -35.27
N THR A 1089 -75.59 43.85 -36.15
CA THR A 1089 -76.24 45.15 -35.90
C THR A 1089 -77.64 45.16 -36.50
N VAL A 1090 -78.63 45.63 -35.76
CA VAL A 1090 -80.03 45.77 -36.19
C VAL A 1090 -80.44 47.23 -36.09
N GLN A 1091 -80.67 47.89 -37.22
CA GLN A 1091 -81.25 49.24 -37.27
C GLN A 1091 -82.75 49.17 -37.51
N VAL A 1092 -83.52 49.74 -36.58
CA VAL A 1092 -84.98 49.85 -36.66
C VAL A 1092 -85.32 51.20 -37.30
N ASN A 1093 -85.86 51.19 -38.51
CA ASN A 1093 -86.13 52.40 -39.29
C ASN A 1093 -87.65 52.60 -39.47
N ARG A 1094 -88.14 53.81 -39.21
CA ARG A 1094 -89.50 54.26 -39.61
C ARG A 1094 -89.35 55.21 -40.78
N ASN A 1095 -89.89 54.85 -41.94
CA ASN A 1095 -89.58 55.50 -43.22
C ASN A 1095 -88.05 55.53 -43.46
N THR A 1096 -87.44 56.72 -43.52
CA THR A 1096 -85.99 56.93 -43.71
C THR A 1096 -85.26 57.29 -42.41
N THR A 1097 -85.93 57.32 -41.26
CA THR A 1097 -85.33 57.70 -39.97
C THR A 1097 -85.11 56.48 -39.09
N THR A 1098 -83.89 56.28 -38.61
CA THR A 1098 -83.59 55.29 -37.57
C THR A 1098 -84.22 55.73 -36.26
N VAL A 1099 -85.04 54.86 -35.68
CA VAL A 1099 -85.74 55.09 -34.41
C VAL A 1099 -85.15 54.27 -33.26
N ASP A 1100 -84.41 53.20 -33.56
CA ASP A 1100 -83.60 52.46 -32.59
C ASP A 1100 -82.48 51.66 -33.30
N GLN A 1101 -81.43 51.28 -32.56
CA GLN A 1101 -80.37 50.39 -33.04
C GLN A 1101 -79.92 49.42 -31.95
N LEU A 1102 -79.99 48.13 -32.23
CA LEU A 1102 -79.55 47.06 -31.35
C LEU A 1102 -78.29 46.38 -31.89
N ASN A 1103 -77.49 45.78 -31.01
CA ASN A 1103 -76.38 44.91 -31.37
C ASN A 1103 -76.46 43.63 -30.54
N GLY A 1104 -76.05 42.50 -31.11
CA GLY A 1104 -75.87 41.24 -30.38
C GLY A 1104 -74.74 40.42 -30.98
N ALA A 1105 -74.16 39.53 -30.17
CA ALA A 1105 -73.23 38.51 -30.65
C ALA A 1105 -74.01 37.23 -31.01
N LEU A 1106 -73.59 36.55 -32.07
CA LEU A 1106 -74.08 35.22 -32.41
C LEU A 1106 -73.57 34.19 -31.39
N ASP A 1107 -74.35 33.16 -31.12
CA ASP A 1107 -73.94 32.00 -30.33
C ASP A 1107 -73.12 30.99 -31.16
N ALA A 1108 -72.73 29.87 -30.55
CA ALA A 1108 -71.92 28.83 -31.19
C ALA A 1108 -72.63 28.10 -32.36
N ASN A 1109 -73.94 28.26 -32.54
CA ASN A 1109 -74.71 27.74 -33.67
C ASN A 1109 -74.91 28.80 -34.76
N GLY A 1110 -74.47 30.05 -34.54
CA GLY A 1110 -74.71 31.17 -35.45
C GLY A 1110 -76.05 31.88 -35.22
N ASP A 1111 -76.70 31.63 -34.07
CA ASP A 1111 -78.02 32.19 -33.74
C ASP A 1111 -77.94 33.43 -32.83
N LEU A 1112 -78.92 34.32 -32.97
CA LEU A 1112 -79.13 35.48 -32.09
C LEU A 1112 -80.62 35.82 -32.00
N VAL A 1113 -81.14 35.97 -30.77
CA VAL A 1113 -82.49 36.46 -30.50
C VAL A 1113 -82.44 37.80 -29.77
N LEU A 1114 -83.09 38.82 -30.33
CA LEU A 1114 -83.17 40.17 -29.79
C LEU A 1114 -84.62 40.61 -29.57
N ALA A 1115 -84.94 41.09 -28.37
CA ALA A 1115 -86.21 41.75 -28.11
C ALA A 1115 -86.19 43.17 -28.68
N LEU A 1116 -87.07 43.46 -29.64
CA LEU A 1116 -87.20 44.79 -30.22
C LEU A 1116 -87.91 45.75 -29.25
N PRO A 1117 -87.64 47.07 -29.34
CA PRO A 1117 -88.35 48.08 -28.57
C PRO A 1117 -89.87 48.01 -28.79
N LYS A 1118 -90.63 48.52 -27.82
CA LYS A 1118 -92.07 48.73 -27.94
C LYS A 1118 -92.33 49.97 -28.80
N LEU A 1119 -92.71 49.75 -30.06
CA LEU A 1119 -92.82 50.78 -31.08
C LEU A 1119 -94.28 51.32 -31.20
N PRO A 1120 -94.49 52.61 -31.51
CA PRO A 1120 -95.82 53.13 -31.84
C PRO A 1120 -96.42 52.50 -33.12
N VAL A 1121 -97.75 52.54 -33.26
CA VAL A 1121 -98.48 52.09 -34.47
C VAL A 1121 -97.84 52.65 -35.76
N GLY A 1122 -97.57 51.77 -36.72
CA GLY A 1122 -96.87 52.09 -37.98
C GLY A 1122 -96.08 50.91 -38.55
N SER A 1123 -95.52 51.10 -39.75
CA SER A 1123 -94.63 50.12 -40.40
C SER A 1123 -93.16 50.53 -40.23
N TYR A 1124 -92.32 49.54 -39.95
CA TYR A 1124 -90.89 49.68 -39.70
C TYR A 1124 -90.09 48.73 -40.60
N LYS A 1125 -88.89 49.13 -41.00
CA LYS A 1125 -87.91 48.29 -41.66
C LYS A 1125 -86.74 48.03 -40.72
N LEU A 1126 -86.43 46.76 -40.50
CA LEU A 1126 -85.29 46.27 -39.76
C LEU A 1126 -84.17 46.01 -40.77
N THR A 1127 -83.10 46.81 -40.73
CA THR A 1127 -81.88 46.55 -41.48
C THR A 1127 -80.94 45.77 -40.58
N ILE A 1128 -80.64 44.53 -40.95
CA ILE A 1128 -79.88 43.58 -40.13
C ILE A 1128 -78.57 43.33 -40.86
N VAL A 1129 -77.43 43.60 -40.22
CA VAL A 1129 -76.10 43.52 -40.83
C VAL A 1129 -75.19 42.67 -39.95
N HIS A 1130 -74.71 41.56 -40.52
CA HIS A 1130 -73.63 40.75 -39.95
C HIS A 1130 -72.30 41.32 -40.44
N GLY A 1131 -71.44 41.71 -39.50
CA GLY A 1131 -70.12 42.30 -39.81
C GLY A 1131 -69.19 41.30 -40.52
N ALA A 1132 -68.19 41.81 -41.24
CA ALA A 1132 -67.13 40.94 -41.75
C ALA A 1132 -66.25 40.45 -40.59
N THR A 1133 -65.98 39.14 -40.56
CA THR A 1133 -65.11 38.50 -39.57
C THR A 1133 -63.71 38.26 -40.15
N ALA A 1134 -62.84 37.56 -39.42
CA ALA A 1134 -61.61 37.01 -40.01
C ALA A 1134 -61.92 36.00 -41.15
N SER A 1135 -62.98 35.21 -41.00
CA SER A 1135 -63.31 34.06 -41.85
C SER A 1135 -64.37 34.34 -42.93
N THR A 1136 -65.17 35.40 -42.78
CA THR A 1136 -66.32 35.70 -43.65
C THR A 1136 -66.40 37.16 -44.12
N THR A 1137 -67.14 37.40 -45.21
CA THR A 1137 -67.49 38.75 -45.69
C THR A 1137 -68.80 39.26 -45.07
N VAL A 1138 -69.02 40.58 -45.10
CA VAL A 1138 -70.27 41.23 -44.64
C VAL A 1138 -71.51 40.60 -45.30
N ALA A 1139 -72.58 40.41 -44.54
CA ALA A 1139 -73.90 40.09 -45.06
C ALA A 1139 -74.96 41.03 -44.46
N SER A 1140 -76.02 41.32 -45.20
CA SER A 1140 -77.13 42.13 -44.71
C SER A 1140 -78.48 41.66 -45.25
N THR A 1141 -79.50 41.67 -44.41
CA THR A 1141 -80.88 41.37 -44.80
C THR A 1141 -81.85 42.43 -44.30
N LEU A 1142 -83.04 42.49 -44.91
CA LEU A 1142 -84.08 43.48 -44.63
C LEU A 1142 -85.37 42.77 -44.25
N LEU A 1143 -85.91 43.11 -43.09
CA LEU A 1143 -87.17 42.57 -42.59
C LEU A 1143 -88.15 43.70 -42.30
N SER A 1144 -89.45 43.47 -42.45
CA SER A 1144 -90.49 44.47 -42.17
C SER A 1144 -91.28 44.09 -40.91
N LEU A 1145 -91.46 45.03 -39.99
CA LEU A 1145 -92.29 44.88 -38.79
C LEU A 1145 -93.46 45.85 -38.86
N THR A 1146 -94.68 45.37 -38.67
CA THR A 1146 -95.89 46.21 -38.63
C THR A 1146 -96.45 46.26 -37.23
N VAL A 1147 -96.72 47.45 -36.71
CA VAL A 1147 -97.39 47.66 -35.43
C VAL A 1147 -98.83 48.10 -35.67
N GLN A 1148 -99.81 47.39 -35.12
CA GLN A 1148 -101.26 47.64 -35.25
C GLN A 1148 -101.94 47.55 -33.87
N GLN A 1149 -103.09 48.21 -33.68
CA GLN A 1149 -103.77 48.28 -32.36
C GLN A 1149 -104.26 46.91 -31.85
#